data_AF-A0A2U9QY51-F1
#
_entry.id   AF-A0A2U9QY51-F1
#
_cell.length_a   1.000
_cell.length_b   1.000
_cell.length_c   1.000
_cell.angle_alpha   90.00
_cell.angle_beta   90.00
_cell.angle_gamma   90.00
#
_symmetry.space_group_name_H-M   'P 1'
#
loop_
_entity.id
_entity.type
_entity.pdbx_description
1 polymer ?
#
loop_
_entity_poly.entity_id
_entity_poly.type
_entity_poly.pdbx_seq_one_letter_code
_entity_poly.pdbx_strand_id
1 'polypeptide(L)'
;MGLLSLGTPLHWNESKKLADHVRENGITQLLNSYRISQPRDNDTFYWGDEIEYMMVSFNEREKSLKLSIDHDFVLDNLSEEGKSFQKSLDNDVLFHPEYGRFMLEATPLRPYNGDHLKDYFYVEENMHIRRKLAIEEIEDPNVYPLTLTSFPLMGVKDFCSPSTIVQGNSSKSLFLPDEIINKHVRFPTLTANIRRRRGQKVAINIPLYKDVNTRSLDARDPSIPRRSLFPYSDKEAHYNFLHPAAKPGHIYMDSMGFGMGSSCLQVTMQAKNINDARYLFDSLVNIAPFMLAVTAAAPVFRGHLADQDVRWNVISASVDDRTPFERNEEALPEHPLYGGHEDHLQGKSRMQKIPKSRYDSIDQYLGGSKFFKSEYNDIDVPINQEILNRLIQNGMDEDLSRHFAHLFIRDPLVLFSERIEQDNESSMDHFENIQSTNWQTLRFKVPSQDSTPGSNKPGWRVELRPMEISITDFENAAYSVFSILLSRAILHFQLNNYLPISKVEENMKRAHHRDAVNNDLFFIRTNINDSGDATIKELSLNEIFNGSPNFKGFLPIVREYVDIAFPEIDTVSSKKLEMYFNLISGRASGSILTTAKFMREMIVNHRDYRKDSIVPESAAYEFCQFAKKLSVYEPEAVSQFFSTQIAQYLNDNKYHEIF
;
A
#
# COMPACT_ATOMS: atom_id res chain seq x y z
N MET A 1 -6.33 7.12 10.79
CA MET A 1 -6.27 7.84 9.51
C MET A 1 -6.76 9.28 9.64
N GLY A 2 -6.48 10.13 8.64
CA GLY A 2 -7.08 11.47 8.58
C GLY A 2 -8.60 11.35 8.37
N LEU A 3 -9.38 12.05 9.18
CA LEU A 3 -10.84 12.09 9.03
C LEU A 3 -11.20 12.45 7.59
N LEU A 4 -12.09 11.68 6.96
CA LEU A 4 -12.78 12.12 5.76
C LEU A 4 -13.75 13.24 6.15
N SER A 5 -13.25 14.47 6.20
CA SER A 5 -14.12 15.62 6.41
C SER A 5 -15.03 15.80 5.19
N LEU A 6 -16.33 15.91 5.44
CA LEU A 6 -17.28 16.39 4.44
C LEU A 6 -16.98 17.87 4.12
N GLY A 7 -17.16 18.25 2.86
CA GLY A 7 -16.93 19.61 2.37
C GLY A 7 -17.13 19.70 0.86
N THR A 8 -17.07 20.92 0.32
CA THR A 8 -17.25 21.19 -1.10
C THR A 8 -15.89 21.08 -1.83
N PRO A 9 -15.63 20.00 -2.60
CA PRO A 9 -14.34 19.80 -3.25
C PRO A 9 -14.12 20.82 -4.37
N LEU A 10 -12.91 21.36 -4.42
CA LEU A 10 -12.49 22.26 -5.49
C LEU A 10 -12.09 21.48 -6.75
N HIS A 11 -12.50 22.00 -7.90
CA HIS A 11 -12.02 21.53 -9.19
C HIS A 11 -10.55 21.92 -9.37
N TRP A 12 -9.74 21.12 -10.08
CA TRP A 12 -8.31 21.39 -10.33
C TRP A 12 -7.98 22.84 -10.71
N ASN A 13 -8.75 23.45 -11.62
CA ASN A 13 -8.55 24.85 -12.04
C ASN A 13 -8.68 25.90 -10.92
N GLU A 14 -9.36 25.56 -9.83
CA GLU A 14 -9.46 26.38 -8.62
C GLU A 14 -8.36 25.98 -7.63
N SER A 15 -8.18 24.67 -7.38
CA SER A 15 -7.16 24.14 -6.46
C SER A 15 -5.74 24.60 -6.80
N LYS A 16 -5.36 24.60 -8.09
CA LYS A 16 -4.00 24.96 -8.53
C LYS A 16 -3.61 26.40 -8.19
N LYS A 17 -4.60 27.30 -8.06
CA LYS A 17 -4.37 28.71 -7.69
C LYS A 17 -4.02 28.86 -6.21
N LEU A 18 -4.35 27.86 -5.39
CA LEU A 18 -4.14 27.82 -3.95
C LEU A 18 -2.96 26.94 -3.55
N ALA A 19 -2.21 26.38 -4.51
CA ALA A 19 -1.13 25.42 -4.22
C ALA A 19 -0.06 26.00 -3.29
N ASP A 20 0.42 27.22 -3.57
CA ASP A 20 1.42 27.88 -2.71
C ASP A 20 0.85 28.28 -1.35
N HIS A 21 -0.41 28.73 -1.27
CA HIS A 21 -1.10 28.99 0.00
C HIS A 21 -1.11 27.73 0.90
N VAL A 22 -1.48 26.58 0.34
CA VAL A 22 -1.49 25.30 1.08
C VAL A 22 -0.08 24.90 1.51
N ARG A 23 0.94 25.05 0.65
CA ARG A 23 2.34 24.76 1.03
C ARG A 23 2.81 25.68 2.16
N GLU A 24 2.59 26.98 2.05
CA GLU A 24 3.07 27.97 3.01
C GLU A 24 2.46 27.74 4.39
N ASN A 25 1.14 27.54 4.46
CA ASN A 25 0.43 27.24 5.70
C ASN A 25 0.75 25.83 6.23
N GLY A 26 0.84 24.81 5.37
CA GLY A 26 1.23 23.46 5.76
C GLY A 26 2.62 23.40 6.39
N ILE A 27 3.59 24.19 5.90
CA ILE A 27 4.91 24.30 6.54
C ILE A 27 4.83 25.05 7.89
N THR A 28 3.96 26.06 8.02
CA THR A 28 3.70 26.69 9.33
C THR A 28 3.16 25.65 10.33
N GLN A 29 2.17 24.86 9.92
CA GLN A 29 1.55 23.81 10.74
C GLN A 29 2.57 22.74 11.16
N LEU A 30 3.42 22.29 10.22
CA LEU A 30 4.53 21.38 10.50
C LEU A 30 5.50 21.95 11.54
N LEU A 31 5.94 23.20 11.37
CA LEU A 31 6.86 23.85 12.31
C LEU A 31 6.27 24.00 13.71
N ASN A 32 4.97 24.31 13.80
CA ASN A 32 4.25 24.38 15.08
C ASN A 32 4.21 23.00 15.76
N SER A 33 3.79 21.95 15.03
CA SER A 33 3.81 20.59 15.56
C SER A 33 5.21 20.14 15.96
N TYR A 34 6.22 20.38 15.12
CA TYR A 34 7.61 20.02 15.40
C TYR A 34 8.09 20.69 16.69
N ARG A 35 7.87 22.00 16.87
CA ARG A 35 8.27 22.72 18.09
C ARG A 35 7.60 22.16 19.35
N ILE A 36 6.33 21.82 19.27
CA ILE A 36 5.55 21.27 20.40
C ILE A 36 5.99 19.86 20.76
N SER A 37 6.21 19.01 19.74
CA SER A 37 6.39 17.58 19.91
C SER A 37 7.83 17.09 19.86
N GLN A 38 8.80 17.95 19.49
CA GLN A 38 10.23 17.63 19.52
C GLN A 38 10.70 17.19 20.91
N PRO A 39 10.29 17.81 22.04
CA PRO A 39 10.74 17.40 23.37
C PRO A 39 10.07 16.12 23.89
N ARG A 40 9.15 15.49 23.14
CA ARG A 40 8.52 14.24 23.55
C ARG A 40 9.57 13.15 23.68
N ASP A 41 9.48 12.41 24.78
CA ASP A 41 10.33 11.25 25.04
C ASP A 41 9.59 10.23 25.90
N ASN A 42 10.06 8.98 25.87
CA ASN A 42 9.46 7.85 26.59
C ASN A 42 7.99 7.57 26.21
N ASP A 43 7.60 7.90 24.98
CA ASP A 43 6.30 7.46 24.45
C ASP A 43 6.25 5.93 24.44
N THR A 44 5.15 5.35 24.94
CA THR A 44 4.91 3.90 24.91
C THR A 44 4.97 3.39 23.48
N PHE A 45 5.55 2.20 23.26
CA PHE A 45 5.59 1.57 21.94
C PHE A 45 4.21 1.01 21.58
N TYR A 46 3.30 1.90 21.19
CA TYR A 46 2.00 1.56 20.65
C TYR A 46 2.09 1.24 19.16
N TRP A 47 1.27 0.30 18.69
CA TRP A 47 1.22 -0.02 17.27
C TRP A 47 -0.16 -0.52 16.86
N GLY A 48 -0.43 -0.59 15.57
CA GLY A 48 -1.68 -1.13 15.03
C GLY A 48 -1.52 -1.52 13.57
N ASP A 49 -2.38 -2.42 13.12
CA ASP A 49 -2.50 -2.82 11.74
C ASP A 49 -3.71 -2.15 11.06
N GLU A 50 -3.64 -2.03 9.74
CA GLU A 50 -4.73 -1.63 8.86
C GLU A 50 -4.89 -2.73 7.79
N ILE A 51 -6.10 -3.29 7.69
CA ILE A 51 -6.43 -4.34 6.71
C ILE A 51 -7.56 -3.89 5.79
N GLU A 52 -7.43 -4.24 4.52
CA GLU A 52 -8.34 -3.85 3.46
C GLU A 52 -9.03 -5.08 2.84
N TYR A 53 -10.34 -4.99 2.66
CA TYR A 53 -11.20 -6.03 2.10
C TYR A 53 -11.80 -5.59 0.77
N MET A 54 -12.20 -6.57 -0.05
CA MET A 54 -13.05 -6.41 -1.22
C MET A 54 -14.34 -7.21 -1.00
N MET A 55 -15.49 -6.56 -1.11
CA MET A 55 -16.80 -7.20 -1.13
C MET A 55 -17.03 -7.84 -2.51
N VAL A 56 -16.99 -9.18 -2.56
CA VAL A 56 -17.13 -9.96 -3.78
C VAL A 56 -18.47 -10.70 -3.77
N SER A 57 -19.26 -10.49 -4.82
CA SER A 57 -20.49 -11.22 -5.10
C SER A 57 -20.20 -12.49 -5.90
N PHE A 58 -20.71 -13.61 -5.42
CA PHE A 58 -20.62 -14.94 -6.00
C PHE A 58 -21.97 -15.34 -6.59
N ASN A 59 -21.98 -15.72 -7.86
CA ASN A 59 -23.13 -16.40 -8.45
C ASN A 59 -22.77 -17.87 -8.67
N GLU A 60 -23.22 -18.75 -7.78
CA GLU A 60 -22.88 -20.18 -7.85
C GLU A 60 -23.45 -20.87 -9.09
N ARG A 61 -24.62 -20.42 -9.57
CA ARG A 61 -25.29 -21.01 -10.73
C ARG A 61 -24.55 -20.71 -12.03
N GLU A 62 -24.12 -19.46 -12.20
CA GLU A 62 -23.42 -19.01 -13.40
C GLU A 62 -21.90 -19.18 -13.30
N LYS A 63 -21.39 -19.48 -12.09
CA LYS A 63 -19.95 -19.52 -11.77
C LYS A 63 -19.24 -18.23 -12.16
N SER A 64 -19.87 -17.10 -11.82
CA SER A 64 -19.36 -15.76 -12.11
C SER A 64 -19.07 -14.99 -10.83
N LEU A 65 -18.15 -14.03 -10.93
CA LEU A 65 -17.76 -13.14 -9.83
C LEU A 65 -17.97 -11.68 -10.21
N LYS A 66 -18.40 -10.88 -9.24
CA LYS A 66 -18.54 -9.44 -9.40
C LYS A 66 -18.08 -8.71 -8.14
N LEU A 67 -17.58 -7.50 -8.27
CA LEU A 67 -17.39 -6.58 -7.14
C LEU A 67 -18.75 -6.01 -6.73
N SER A 68 -19.11 -6.13 -5.45
CA SER A 68 -20.34 -5.53 -4.94
C SER A 68 -20.12 -4.05 -4.64
N ILE A 69 -20.90 -3.19 -5.29
CA ILE A 69 -20.80 -1.73 -5.17
C ILE A 69 -22.10 -1.10 -4.61
N ASP A 70 -23.03 -1.93 -4.17
CA ASP A 70 -24.31 -1.57 -3.54
C ASP A 70 -24.39 -1.94 -2.05
N HIS A 71 -23.40 -2.66 -1.53
CA HIS A 71 -23.27 -2.98 -0.11
C HIS A 71 -22.35 -2.01 0.65
N ASP A 72 -22.12 -0.80 0.09
CA ASP A 72 -21.30 0.23 0.73
C ASP A 72 -21.94 0.83 2.00
N PHE A 73 -23.23 0.57 2.23
CA PHE A 73 -23.93 0.89 3.48
C PHE A 73 -23.31 0.24 4.72
N VAL A 74 -22.50 -0.82 4.57
CA VAL A 74 -21.76 -1.45 5.66
C VAL A 74 -20.87 -0.43 6.38
N LEU A 75 -20.20 0.44 5.62
CA LEU A 75 -19.39 1.52 6.18
C LEU A 75 -20.26 2.54 6.91
N ASP A 76 -21.40 2.94 6.33
CA ASP A 76 -22.31 3.87 6.97
C ASP A 76 -22.83 3.32 8.31
N ASN A 77 -23.20 2.04 8.37
CA ASN A 77 -23.67 1.38 9.59
C ASN A 77 -22.60 1.30 10.68
N LEU A 78 -21.36 1.01 10.31
CA LEU A 78 -20.24 0.80 11.24
C LEU A 78 -19.45 2.08 11.57
N SER A 79 -19.72 3.18 10.89
CA SER A 79 -19.13 4.51 11.12
C SER A 79 -19.60 5.15 12.43
N GLU A 80 -18.94 6.22 12.89
CA GLU A 80 -19.26 6.91 14.16
C GLU A 80 -20.74 7.37 14.28
N GLU A 81 -21.39 7.68 13.16
CA GLU A 81 -22.78 8.11 13.10
C GLU A 81 -23.76 6.96 12.76
N GLY A 82 -23.22 5.75 12.59
CA GLY A 82 -23.93 4.57 12.11
C GLY A 82 -24.73 3.82 13.17
N LYS A 83 -25.77 3.10 12.74
CA LYS A 83 -26.65 2.30 13.62
C LYS A 83 -25.93 1.17 14.35
N SER A 84 -24.81 0.69 13.81
CA SER A 84 -24.00 -0.42 14.33
C SER A 84 -22.67 0.06 14.94
N PHE A 85 -22.45 1.37 15.10
CA PHE A 85 -21.19 1.90 15.64
C PHE A 85 -20.84 1.33 17.01
N GLN A 86 -21.83 1.23 17.90
CA GLN A 86 -21.62 0.67 19.24
C GLN A 86 -21.10 -0.76 19.19
N LYS A 87 -21.53 -1.55 18.19
CA LYS A 87 -21.03 -2.91 17.97
C LYS A 87 -19.54 -2.90 17.64
N SER A 88 -19.07 -1.95 16.81
CA SER A 88 -17.64 -1.75 16.53
C SER A 88 -16.87 -1.42 17.80
N LEU A 89 -17.40 -0.49 18.62
CA LEU A 89 -16.76 -0.08 19.88
C LEU A 89 -16.67 -1.21 20.91
N ASP A 90 -17.76 -1.96 21.10
CA ASP A 90 -17.85 -3.09 22.04
C ASP A 90 -16.87 -4.22 21.67
N ASN A 91 -16.43 -4.26 20.40
CA ASN A 91 -15.55 -5.26 19.84
C ASN A 91 -14.13 -4.74 19.54
N ASP A 92 -13.77 -3.53 20.00
CA ASP A 92 -12.45 -2.92 19.84
C ASP A 92 -12.01 -2.78 18.36
N VAL A 93 -12.94 -2.35 17.49
CA VAL A 93 -12.72 -2.23 16.05
C VAL A 93 -13.22 -0.87 15.52
N LEU A 94 -12.57 -0.38 14.46
CA LEU A 94 -13.05 0.73 13.63
C LEU A 94 -13.04 0.34 12.15
N PHE A 95 -14.03 0.84 11.40
CA PHE A 95 -14.11 0.70 9.95
C PHE A 95 -13.97 2.04 9.27
N HIS A 96 -13.26 2.04 8.15
CA HIS A 96 -12.93 3.25 7.40
C HIS A 96 -13.21 3.04 5.91
N PRO A 97 -13.67 4.10 5.23
CA PRO A 97 -13.85 4.09 3.78
C PRO A 97 -12.50 4.12 3.04
N GLU A 98 -12.38 3.27 2.03
CA GLU A 98 -11.28 3.28 1.06
C GLU A 98 -11.74 3.74 -0.33
N TYR A 99 -10.82 3.87 -1.28
CA TYR A 99 -11.10 4.37 -2.64
C TYR A 99 -12.21 3.59 -3.35
N GLY A 100 -12.16 2.26 -3.30
CA GLY A 100 -13.15 1.39 -3.91
C GLY A 100 -14.46 1.43 -3.11
N ARG A 101 -15.59 1.62 -3.78
CA ARG A 101 -16.93 1.49 -3.19
C ARG A 101 -17.19 0.07 -2.69
N PHE A 102 -16.53 -0.90 -3.31
CA PHE A 102 -16.54 -2.31 -2.91
C PHE A 102 -15.53 -2.62 -1.79
N MET A 103 -14.76 -1.65 -1.31
CA MET A 103 -13.72 -1.87 -0.30
C MET A 103 -14.19 -1.49 1.09
N LEU A 104 -13.68 -2.22 2.08
CA LEU A 104 -13.75 -1.88 3.49
C LEU A 104 -12.31 -1.82 4.01
N GLU A 105 -11.97 -0.83 4.83
CA GLU A 105 -10.77 -0.88 5.65
C GLU A 105 -11.16 -1.03 7.12
N ALA A 106 -10.40 -1.80 7.89
CA ALA A 106 -10.64 -1.95 9.32
C ALA A 106 -9.34 -1.96 10.14
N THR A 107 -9.41 -1.36 11.33
CA THR A 107 -8.30 -1.21 12.28
C THR A 107 -8.77 -1.63 13.67
N PRO A 108 -7.87 -1.92 14.64
CA PRO A 108 -8.31 -1.99 16.02
C PRO A 108 -8.74 -0.59 16.48
N LEU A 109 -9.69 -0.50 17.40
CA LEU A 109 -10.10 0.78 17.98
C LEU A 109 -8.97 1.37 18.85
N ARG A 110 -8.34 0.53 19.66
CA ARG A 110 -7.17 0.91 20.48
C ARG A 110 -5.90 0.33 19.89
N PRO A 111 -4.79 1.07 19.93
CA PRO A 111 -3.51 0.51 19.52
C PRO A 111 -3.06 -0.58 20.50
N TYR A 112 -2.37 -1.58 19.97
CA TYR A 112 -1.69 -2.62 20.71
C TYR A 112 -0.47 -2.06 21.45
N ASN A 113 -0.18 -2.59 22.64
CA ASN A 113 1.01 -2.28 23.39
C ASN A 113 2.14 -3.28 23.09
N GLY A 114 3.21 -2.82 22.44
CA GLY A 114 4.35 -3.65 22.07
C GLY A 114 5.18 -4.18 23.25
N ASP A 115 4.94 -3.72 24.48
CA ASP A 115 5.55 -4.24 25.70
C ASP A 115 4.71 -5.38 26.33
N HIS A 116 3.55 -5.71 25.77
CA HIS A 116 2.67 -6.78 26.25
C HIS A 116 2.55 -7.91 25.23
N LEU A 117 3.10 -9.08 25.57
CA LEU A 117 3.08 -10.26 24.69
C LEU A 117 1.65 -10.63 24.24
N LYS A 118 0.66 -10.49 25.12
CA LYS A 118 -0.75 -10.82 24.82
C LYS A 118 -1.30 -10.04 23.63
N ASP A 119 -0.87 -8.79 23.45
CA ASP A 119 -1.37 -7.95 22.38
C ASP A 119 -0.89 -8.44 21.00
N TYR A 120 0.29 -9.05 20.91
CA TYR A 120 0.77 -9.69 19.67
C TYR A 120 -0.13 -10.86 19.24
N PHE A 121 -0.79 -11.54 20.17
CA PHE A 121 -1.72 -12.62 19.85
C PHE A 121 -3.15 -12.14 19.64
N TYR A 122 -3.54 -11.04 20.31
CA TYR A 122 -4.85 -10.42 20.15
C TYR A 122 -5.05 -9.81 18.75
N VAL A 123 -3.97 -9.48 18.04
CA VAL A 123 -4.04 -8.99 16.64
C VAL A 123 -4.89 -9.90 15.75
N GLU A 124 -4.63 -11.20 15.77
CA GLU A 124 -5.36 -12.17 14.94
C GLU A 124 -6.83 -12.29 15.36
N GLU A 125 -7.09 -12.32 16.67
CA GLU A 125 -8.45 -12.34 17.22
C GLU A 125 -9.24 -11.10 16.79
N ASN A 126 -8.62 -9.92 16.87
CA ASN A 126 -9.23 -8.67 16.45
C ASN A 126 -9.48 -8.65 14.92
N MET A 127 -8.58 -9.21 14.11
CA MET A 127 -8.81 -9.38 12.66
C MET A 127 -10.00 -10.32 12.35
N HIS A 128 -10.14 -11.44 13.08
CA HIS A 128 -11.32 -12.31 12.95
C HIS A 128 -12.61 -11.57 13.28
N ILE A 129 -12.60 -10.79 14.35
CA ILE A 129 -13.74 -9.96 14.77
C ILE A 129 -14.11 -8.97 13.66
N ARG A 130 -13.15 -8.25 13.07
CA ARG A 130 -13.40 -7.34 11.94
C ARG A 130 -14.08 -8.07 10.77
N ARG A 131 -13.55 -9.23 10.36
CA ARG A 131 -14.13 -10.02 9.26
C ARG A 131 -15.55 -10.49 9.60
N LYS A 132 -15.77 -10.99 10.82
CA LYS A 132 -17.09 -11.43 11.29
C LYS A 132 -18.10 -10.29 11.28
N LEU A 133 -17.74 -9.13 11.80
CA LEU A 133 -18.60 -7.94 11.79
C LEU A 133 -18.95 -7.52 10.36
N ALA A 134 -17.98 -7.52 9.44
CA ALA A 134 -18.23 -7.22 8.03
C ALA A 134 -19.21 -8.24 7.39
N ILE A 135 -19.03 -9.54 7.64
CA ILE A 135 -19.93 -10.60 7.14
C ILE A 135 -21.35 -10.40 7.68
N GLU A 136 -21.48 -10.14 8.98
CA GLU A 136 -22.77 -9.94 9.63
C GLU A 136 -23.50 -8.70 9.12
N GLU A 137 -22.80 -7.59 8.86
CA GLU A 137 -23.39 -6.34 8.36
C GLU A 137 -23.74 -6.37 6.87
N ILE A 138 -23.09 -7.21 6.06
CA ILE A 138 -23.40 -7.34 4.63
C ILE A 138 -24.81 -7.91 4.42
N GLU A 139 -25.29 -8.79 5.29
CA GLU A 139 -26.64 -9.40 5.25
C GLU A 139 -27.04 -10.08 3.91
N ASP A 140 -26.09 -10.39 3.01
CA ASP A 140 -26.29 -11.10 1.75
C ASP A 140 -25.37 -12.34 1.67
N PRO A 141 -25.92 -13.58 1.63
CA PRO A 141 -25.10 -14.80 1.56
C PRO A 141 -24.26 -14.94 0.27
N ASN A 142 -24.60 -14.18 -0.77
CA ASN A 142 -23.87 -14.17 -2.04
C ASN A 142 -22.70 -13.18 -2.02
N VAL A 143 -22.62 -12.25 -1.08
CA VAL A 143 -21.53 -11.27 -0.97
C VAL A 143 -20.62 -11.65 0.20
N TYR A 144 -19.30 -11.59 -0.01
CA TYR A 144 -18.32 -11.91 1.02
C TYR A 144 -17.13 -10.94 1.01
N PRO A 145 -16.65 -10.46 2.18
CA PRO A 145 -15.51 -9.56 2.27
C PRO A 145 -14.20 -10.35 2.23
N LEU A 146 -13.64 -10.53 1.04
CA LEU A 146 -12.34 -11.19 0.86
C LEU A 146 -11.18 -10.21 1.06
N THR A 147 -10.10 -10.65 1.69
CA THR A 147 -8.83 -9.93 1.68
C THR A 147 -8.03 -10.36 0.44
N LEU A 148 -8.28 -9.68 -0.69
CA LEU A 148 -7.58 -9.89 -1.95
C LEU A 148 -6.75 -8.66 -2.28
N THR A 149 -5.48 -8.80 -2.61
CA THR A 149 -4.72 -7.63 -3.08
C THR A 149 -5.28 -7.06 -4.38
N SER A 150 -5.60 -7.89 -5.36
CA SER A 150 -6.13 -7.42 -6.65
C SER A 150 -7.30 -8.29 -7.10
N PHE A 151 -8.43 -7.68 -7.45
CA PHE A 151 -9.54 -8.41 -8.03
C PHE A 151 -9.20 -8.87 -9.47
N PRO A 152 -9.16 -10.19 -9.77
CA PRO A 152 -8.61 -10.71 -11.02
C PRO A 152 -9.30 -10.16 -12.29
N LEU A 153 -10.62 -9.94 -12.23
CA LEU A 153 -11.45 -9.55 -13.38
C LEU A 153 -11.80 -8.05 -13.40
N MET A 154 -11.08 -7.22 -12.64
CA MET A 154 -11.29 -5.77 -12.59
C MET A 154 -11.27 -5.17 -14.01
N GLY A 155 -12.32 -4.46 -14.42
CA GLY A 155 -12.39 -3.86 -15.76
C GLY A 155 -12.61 -4.83 -16.93
N VAL A 156 -13.00 -6.08 -16.66
CA VAL A 156 -13.31 -7.10 -17.68
C VAL A 156 -14.82 -7.28 -17.82
N LYS A 157 -15.37 -7.00 -19.01
CA LYS A 157 -16.82 -7.12 -19.29
C LYS A 157 -17.65 -6.40 -18.19
N ASP A 158 -18.70 -7.05 -17.69
CA ASP A 158 -19.51 -6.60 -16.57
C ASP A 158 -19.03 -7.26 -15.27
N PHE A 159 -18.12 -6.58 -14.57
CA PHE A 159 -17.45 -7.08 -13.37
C PHE A 159 -18.03 -6.52 -12.06
N CYS A 160 -19.15 -5.77 -12.12
CA CYS A 160 -19.77 -5.14 -10.96
C CYS A 160 -21.18 -5.70 -10.70
N SER A 161 -21.57 -5.70 -9.43
CA SER A 161 -22.93 -5.94 -8.96
C SER A 161 -23.40 -4.75 -8.13
N PRO A 162 -24.49 -4.06 -8.51
CA PRO A 162 -25.23 -4.21 -9.77
C PRO A 162 -24.37 -3.88 -10.99
N SER A 163 -24.83 -4.31 -12.17
CA SER A 163 -24.19 -4.00 -13.46
C SER A 163 -24.16 -2.49 -13.71
N THR A 164 -23.06 -2.00 -14.27
CA THR A 164 -22.86 -0.57 -14.55
C THR A 164 -22.27 -0.33 -15.93
N ILE A 165 -22.23 0.94 -16.35
CA ILE A 165 -21.76 1.33 -17.69
C ILE A 165 -20.57 2.28 -17.59
N VAL A 166 -19.57 2.05 -18.43
CA VAL A 166 -18.32 2.80 -18.42
C VAL A 166 -18.50 4.18 -19.10
N GLN A 167 -19.05 5.13 -18.35
CA GLN A 167 -19.32 6.51 -18.80
C GLN A 167 -18.90 7.59 -17.78
N GLY A 168 -18.09 7.22 -16.79
CA GLY A 168 -17.67 8.08 -15.69
C GLY A 168 -16.88 9.33 -16.12
N ASN A 169 -17.23 10.49 -15.58
CA ASN A 169 -16.58 11.78 -15.88
C ASN A 169 -15.31 12.03 -15.06
N SER A 170 -15.17 11.37 -13.92
CA SER A 170 -14.04 11.50 -13.00
C SER A 170 -12.83 10.79 -13.59
N SER A 171 -12.93 9.48 -13.83
CA SER A 171 -11.84 8.69 -14.41
C SER A 171 -11.72 8.86 -15.93
N LYS A 172 -12.85 8.93 -16.65
CA LYS A 172 -12.92 8.78 -18.12
C LYS A 172 -12.27 7.48 -18.63
N SER A 173 -12.22 6.46 -17.77
CA SER A 173 -11.61 5.16 -18.08
C SER A 173 -12.31 4.49 -19.27
N LEU A 174 -11.57 3.67 -20.02
CA LEU A 174 -12.13 2.75 -21.01
C LEU A 174 -12.71 1.47 -20.38
N PHE A 175 -12.38 1.18 -19.13
CA PHE A 175 -12.69 -0.10 -18.46
C PHE A 175 -13.53 0.07 -17.20
N LEU A 176 -13.27 1.12 -16.41
CA LEU A 176 -13.84 1.28 -15.07
C LEU A 176 -14.98 2.31 -15.06
N PRO A 177 -16.20 1.92 -14.65
CA PRO A 177 -17.26 2.88 -14.33
C PRO A 177 -16.86 3.73 -13.12
N ASP A 178 -17.36 4.96 -13.00
CA ASP A 178 -17.08 5.79 -11.80
C ASP A 178 -17.87 5.30 -10.57
N GLU A 179 -18.89 4.46 -10.78
CA GLU A 179 -19.70 3.84 -9.74
C GLU A 179 -18.89 2.91 -8.82
N ILE A 180 -17.71 2.46 -9.25
CA ILE A 180 -16.78 1.71 -8.38
C ILE A 180 -16.07 2.62 -7.38
N ILE A 181 -16.10 3.94 -7.57
CA ILE A 181 -15.43 4.91 -6.70
C ILE A 181 -16.36 5.15 -5.51
N ASN A 182 -15.78 5.11 -4.31
CA ASN A 182 -16.48 5.41 -3.07
C ASN A 182 -17.20 6.77 -3.16
N LYS A 183 -18.42 6.83 -2.61
CA LYS A 183 -19.32 7.99 -2.71
C LYS A 183 -18.77 9.24 -2.01
N HIS A 184 -17.85 9.09 -1.05
CA HIS A 184 -17.26 10.23 -0.38
C HIS A 184 -16.49 11.10 -1.38
N VAL A 185 -16.85 12.38 -1.47
CA VAL A 185 -16.43 13.33 -2.51
C VAL A 185 -14.92 13.47 -2.71
N ARG A 186 -14.12 13.14 -1.68
CA ARG A 186 -12.64 13.07 -1.76
C ARG A 186 -12.17 12.19 -2.93
N PHE A 187 -12.71 10.99 -3.08
CA PHE A 187 -12.18 9.98 -4.02
C PHE A 187 -12.44 10.29 -5.50
N PRO A 188 -13.67 10.65 -5.93
CA PRO A 188 -13.89 11.08 -7.32
C PRO A 188 -13.18 12.40 -7.63
N THR A 189 -13.06 13.32 -6.65
CA THR A 189 -12.28 14.56 -6.81
C THR A 189 -10.80 14.26 -7.04
N LEU A 190 -10.20 13.39 -6.24
CA LEU A 190 -8.81 12.97 -6.39
C LEU A 190 -8.58 12.34 -7.77
N THR A 191 -9.46 11.41 -8.18
CA THR A 191 -9.42 10.79 -9.52
C THR A 191 -9.44 11.84 -10.63
N ALA A 192 -10.39 12.78 -10.56
CA ALA A 192 -10.56 13.79 -11.58
C ALA A 192 -9.39 14.80 -11.60
N ASN A 193 -8.91 15.23 -10.43
CA ASN A 193 -7.87 16.24 -10.31
C ASN A 193 -6.49 15.69 -10.70
N ILE A 194 -6.18 14.42 -10.41
CA ILE A 194 -4.97 13.75 -10.94
C ILE A 194 -4.97 13.78 -12.46
N ARG A 195 -6.06 13.31 -13.10
CA ARG A 195 -6.19 13.30 -14.57
C ARG A 195 -6.09 14.72 -15.16
N ARG A 196 -6.71 15.71 -14.53
CA ARG A 196 -6.69 17.11 -14.98
C ARG A 196 -5.31 17.74 -14.82
N ARG A 197 -4.64 17.53 -13.69
CA ARG A 197 -3.26 17.99 -13.46
C ARG A 197 -2.31 17.36 -14.48
N ARG A 198 -2.37 16.03 -14.64
CA ARG A 198 -1.58 15.27 -15.60
C ARG A 198 -1.82 15.70 -17.06
N GLY A 199 -3.02 16.17 -17.39
CA GLY A 199 -3.44 16.57 -18.74
C GLY A 199 -3.86 15.41 -19.65
N GLN A 200 -3.82 14.19 -19.13
CA GLN A 200 -4.17 12.93 -19.79
C GLN A 200 -4.53 11.92 -18.70
N LYS A 201 -5.10 10.75 -19.05
CA LYS A 201 -5.31 9.70 -18.05
C LYS A 201 -3.98 9.21 -17.49
N VAL A 202 -4.06 8.56 -16.33
CA VAL A 202 -2.99 7.68 -15.88
C VAL A 202 -2.84 6.53 -16.87
N ALA A 203 -1.62 6.03 -17.03
CA ALA A 203 -1.30 4.97 -17.98
C ALA A 203 -0.43 3.93 -17.27
N ILE A 204 -1.03 2.78 -16.98
CA ILE A 204 -0.41 1.68 -16.26
C ILE A 204 -0.14 0.59 -17.28
N ASN A 205 1.13 0.18 -17.41
CA ASN A 205 1.55 -0.84 -18.36
C ASN A 205 2.33 -1.91 -17.59
N ILE A 206 1.69 -3.06 -17.40
CA ILE A 206 2.27 -4.19 -16.67
C ILE A 206 2.72 -5.27 -17.66
N PRO A 207 3.96 -5.78 -17.59
CA PRO A 207 4.42 -6.84 -18.48
C PRO A 207 3.45 -8.03 -18.50
N LEU A 208 3.05 -8.46 -19.69
CA LEU A 208 2.15 -9.60 -19.86
C LEU A 208 2.94 -10.91 -19.65
N TYR A 209 2.39 -11.84 -18.88
CA TYR A 209 2.95 -13.19 -18.78
C TYR A 209 3.06 -13.82 -20.18
N LYS A 210 4.19 -14.44 -20.51
CA LYS A 210 4.40 -15.11 -21.80
C LYS A 210 4.29 -16.62 -21.65
N ASP A 211 3.19 -17.16 -22.14
CA ASP A 211 2.91 -18.59 -22.30
C ASP A 211 2.90 -18.98 -23.79
N VAL A 212 2.62 -20.25 -24.09
CA VAL A 212 2.72 -20.87 -25.41
C VAL A 212 1.89 -20.16 -26.48
N ASN A 213 0.65 -19.78 -26.16
CA ASN A 213 -0.31 -19.16 -27.07
C ASN A 213 -0.54 -17.67 -26.75
N THR A 214 0.30 -17.06 -25.92
CA THR A 214 0.19 -15.62 -25.65
C THR A 214 0.37 -14.83 -26.93
N ARG A 215 -0.45 -13.79 -27.11
CA ARG A 215 -0.34 -12.86 -28.24
C ARG A 215 1.10 -12.34 -28.39
N SER A 216 1.49 -11.98 -29.62
CA SER A 216 2.79 -11.38 -29.88
C SER A 216 3.05 -10.19 -28.94
N LEU A 217 4.24 -10.14 -28.34
CA LEU A 217 4.65 -9.05 -27.47
C LEU A 217 4.90 -7.74 -28.24
N ASP A 218 4.99 -7.81 -29.57
CA ASP A 218 5.02 -6.63 -30.44
C ASP A 218 3.62 -6.07 -30.72
N ALA A 219 2.57 -6.78 -30.33
CA ALA A 219 1.19 -6.33 -30.47
C ALA A 219 0.67 -5.65 -29.21
N ARG A 220 -0.12 -4.59 -29.42
CA ARG A 220 -0.95 -4.00 -28.35
C ARG A 220 -2.11 -4.91 -28.01
N ASP A 221 -2.61 -4.75 -26.80
CA ASP A 221 -3.76 -5.49 -26.30
C ASP A 221 -5.01 -5.23 -27.17
N PRO A 222 -5.51 -6.25 -27.90
CA PRO A 222 -6.64 -6.07 -28.82
C PRO A 222 -7.98 -5.89 -28.07
N SER A 223 -8.02 -6.18 -26.76
CA SER A 223 -9.23 -6.03 -25.95
C SER A 223 -9.46 -4.59 -25.44
N ILE A 224 -8.56 -3.65 -25.74
CA ILE A 224 -8.76 -2.23 -25.42
C ILE A 224 -9.96 -1.69 -26.23
N PRO A 225 -11.04 -1.23 -25.57
CA PRO A 225 -12.22 -0.73 -26.27
C PRO A 225 -11.92 0.49 -27.15
N ARG A 226 -12.63 0.60 -28.26
CA ARG A 226 -12.73 1.83 -29.07
C ARG A 226 -14.05 2.51 -28.72
N ARG A 227 -13.95 3.66 -28.06
CA ARG A 227 -15.09 4.50 -27.64
C ARG A 227 -14.93 5.90 -28.23
N SER A 228 -15.99 6.69 -28.26
CA SER A 228 -15.96 8.10 -28.68
C SER A 228 -16.79 9.01 -27.76
N LEU A 229 -16.90 8.63 -26.48
CA LEU A 229 -17.63 9.38 -25.45
C LEU A 229 -16.78 10.56 -24.93
N PHE A 230 -15.48 10.35 -24.77
CA PHE A 230 -14.52 11.37 -24.40
C PHE A 230 -13.45 11.49 -25.50
N PRO A 231 -13.68 12.31 -26.54
CA PRO A 231 -12.90 12.25 -27.80
C PRO A 231 -11.38 12.34 -27.66
N TYR A 232 -10.87 13.07 -26.67
CA TYR A 232 -9.43 13.12 -26.37
C TYR A 232 -8.98 11.87 -25.60
N SER A 233 -9.61 11.57 -24.45
CA SER A 233 -9.19 10.47 -23.59
C SER A 233 -9.43 9.07 -24.17
N ASP A 234 -10.43 8.90 -25.04
CA ASP A 234 -10.73 7.60 -25.66
C ASP A 234 -9.70 7.21 -26.73
N LYS A 235 -8.96 8.19 -27.28
CA LYS A 235 -7.90 7.95 -28.27
C LYS A 235 -6.54 7.65 -27.64
N GLU A 236 -6.31 8.08 -26.38
CA GLU A 236 -5.00 8.00 -25.70
C GLU A 236 -4.33 6.62 -25.85
N ALA A 237 -5.08 5.53 -25.59
CA ALA A 237 -4.58 4.15 -25.66
C ALA A 237 -4.23 3.68 -27.09
N HIS A 238 -4.77 4.35 -28.11
CA HIS A 238 -4.69 3.92 -29.51
C HIS A 238 -3.65 4.69 -30.33
N TYR A 239 -3.02 5.73 -29.79
CA TYR A 239 -1.97 6.46 -30.50
C TYR A 239 -0.77 5.55 -30.86
N ASN A 240 -0.29 5.65 -32.10
CA ASN A 240 0.79 4.82 -32.66
C ASN A 240 2.21 5.35 -32.36
N PHE A 241 2.34 6.36 -31.49
CA PHE A 241 3.54 7.20 -31.37
C PHE A 241 4.70 6.51 -30.64
N LEU A 242 5.89 7.12 -30.67
CA LEU A 242 7.12 6.70 -29.96
C LEU A 242 6.90 6.40 -28.46
N HIS A 243 5.90 7.02 -27.84
CA HIS A 243 5.47 6.79 -26.46
C HIS A 243 3.95 6.57 -26.37
N PRO A 244 3.44 5.36 -26.67
CA PRO A 244 2.01 5.12 -26.62
C PRO A 244 1.55 4.99 -25.16
N ALA A 245 0.33 5.45 -24.85
CA ALA A 245 -0.25 5.23 -23.52
C ALA A 245 -0.38 3.73 -23.22
N ALA A 246 -0.81 2.93 -24.20
CA ALA A 246 -0.81 1.47 -24.14
C ALA A 246 0.38 0.88 -24.90
N LYS A 247 1.27 0.17 -24.20
CA LYS A 247 2.49 -0.41 -24.76
C LYS A 247 2.24 -1.82 -25.32
N PRO A 248 2.88 -2.21 -26.44
CA PRO A 248 2.92 -3.60 -26.88
C PRO A 248 3.43 -4.55 -25.79
N GLY A 249 2.89 -5.76 -25.71
CA GLY A 249 3.35 -6.78 -24.75
C GLY A 249 3.01 -6.49 -23.28
N HIS A 250 2.17 -5.48 -23.03
CA HIS A 250 1.73 -5.11 -21.68
C HIS A 250 0.22 -5.27 -21.51
N ILE A 251 -0.21 -5.46 -20.27
CA ILE A 251 -1.56 -5.26 -19.78
C ILE A 251 -1.72 -3.75 -19.55
N TYR A 252 -2.60 -3.12 -20.33
CA TYR A 252 -2.88 -1.69 -20.20
C TYR A 252 -4.04 -1.42 -19.24
N MET A 253 -3.88 -0.46 -18.35
CA MET A 253 -4.91 -0.01 -17.41
C MET A 253 -4.84 1.52 -17.32
N ASP A 254 -5.99 2.21 -17.23
CA ASP A 254 -6.06 3.66 -17.48
C ASP A 254 -6.80 4.48 -16.42
N SER A 255 -6.90 3.95 -15.20
CA SER A 255 -7.71 4.54 -14.14
C SER A 255 -7.12 4.29 -12.75
N MET A 256 -7.34 5.24 -11.85
CA MET A 256 -6.92 5.20 -10.45
C MET A 256 -7.39 3.93 -9.74
N GLY A 257 -8.61 3.46 -10.04
CA GLY A 257 -9.20 2.27 -9.44
C GLY A 257 -8.52 0.95 -9.75
N PHE A 258 -7.66 0.87 -10.76
CA PHE A 258 -6.83 -0.33 -10.94
C PHE A 258 -5.75 -0.48 -9.87
N GLY A 259 -5.29 0.64 -9.31
CA GLY A 259 -4.29 0.67 -8.25
C GLY A 259 -4.88 0.89 -6.87
N MET A 260 -5.59 2.00 -6.67
CA MET A 260 -6.23 2.32 -5.37
C MET A 260 -7.46 1.45 -5.09
N GLY A 261 -7.96 0.70 -6.08
CA GLY A 261 -8.91 -0.39 -5.85
C GLY A 261 -8.24 -1.74 -5.56
N SER A 262 -6.93 -1.75 -5.25
CA SER A 262 -6.20 -2.90 -4.69
C SER A 262 -6.16 -2.79 -3.17
N SER A 263 -5.93 -3.91 -2.49
CA SER A 263 -5.84 -3.98 -1.03
C SER A 263 -4.44 -4.29 -0.50
N CYS A 264 -4.14 -3.84 0.72
CA CYS A 264 -2.86 -4.07 1.37
C CYS A 264 -2.92 -4.30 2.89
N LEU A 265 -1.78 -4.73 3.44
CA LEU A 265 -1.54 -4.76 4.88
C LEU A 265 -0.61 -3.60 5.23
N GLN A 266 -1.02 -2.77 6.19
CA GLN A 266 -0.18 -1.69 6.71
C GLN A 266 0.01 -1.87 8.21
N VAL A 267 1.18 -1.53 8.73
CA VAL A 267 1.42 -1.49 10.19
C VAL A 267 2.04 -0.16 10.58
N THR A 268 1.43 0.50 11.56
CA THR A 268 1.92 1.76 12.13
C THR A 268 2.44 1.50 13.54
N MET A 269 3.62 2.02 13.86
CA MET A 269 4.26 1.90 15.17
C MET A 269 4.73 3.26 15.70
N GLN A 270 4.54 3.49 16.98
CA GLN A 270 4.98 4.65 17.73
C GLN A 270 6.36 4.38 18.31
N ALA A 271 7.31 5.27 18.04
CA ALA A 271 8.61 5.25 18.69
C ALA A 271 8.60 6.12 19.96
N LYS A 272 9.60 5.94 20.82
CA LYS A 272 9.67 6.66 22.10
C LYS A 272 9.84 8.18 21.93
N ASN A 273 10.46 8.61 20.82
CA ASN A 273 10.73 10.00 20.46
C ASN A 273 11.08 10.11 18.97
N ILE A 274 11.34 11.34 18.49
CA ILE A 274 11.67 11.62 17.09
C ILE A 274 12.94 10.91 16.61
N ASN A 275 13.97 10.75 17.46
CA ASN A 275 15.24 10.15 17.07
C ASN A 275 15.10 8.65 16.82
N ASP A 276 14.39 7.94 17.72
CA ASP A 276 14.07 6.52 17.52
C ASP A 276 13.12 6.34 16.32
N ALA A 277 12.18 7.26 16.10
CA ALA A 277 11.29 7.21 14.94
C ALA A 277 12.08 7.34 13.63
N ARG A 278 13.04 8.27 13.55
CA ARG A 278 13.92 8.44 12.37
C ARG A 278 14.78 7.22 12.14
N TYR A 279 15.46 6.74 13.18
CA TYR A 279 16.30 5.55 13.10
C TYR A 279 15.50 4.31 12.69
N LEU A 280 14.28 4.14 13.22
CA LEU A 280 13.41 3.03 12.86
C LEU A 280 12.91 3.15 11.41
N PHE A 281 12.46 4.33 11.00
CA PHE A 281 12.09 4.60 9.60
C PHE A 281 13.24 4.21 8.67
N ASP A 282 14.44 4.73 8.93
CA ASP A 282 15.61 4.48 8.10
C ASP A 282 15.99 2.98 8.09
N SER A 283 15.87 2.30 9.22
CA SER A 283 16.16 0.87 9.31
C SER A 283 15.18 -0.01 8.54
N LEU A 284 13.93 0.43 8.39
CA LEU A 284 12.88 -0.29 7.67
C LEU A 284 12.91 -0.04 6.15
N VAL A 285 13.63 0.98 5.68
CA VAL A 285 13.73 1.31 4.24
C VAL A 285 14.16 0.10 3.41
N ASN A 286 15.19 -0.62 3.85
CA ASN A 286 15.69 -1.79 3.13
C ASN A 286 14.83 -3.05 3.36
N ILE A 287 14.02 -3.07 4.43
CA ILE A 287 13.11 -4.19 4.72
C ILE A 287 11.87 -4.13 3.82
N ALA A 288 11.42 -2.93 3.45
CA ALA A 288 10.25 -2.71 2.61
C ALA A 288 10.21 -3.57 1.32
N PRO A 289 11.23 -3.60 0.45
CA PRO A 289 11.21 -4.45 -0.75
C PRO A 289 11.14 -5.95 -0.44
N PHE A 290 11.76 -6.40 0.66
CA PHE A 290 11.71 -7.82 1.04
C PHE A 290 10.32 -8.22 1.50
N MET A 291 9.66 -7.33 2.26
CA MET A 291 8.28 -7.52 2.69
C MET A 291 7.31 -7.49 1.50
N LEU A 292 7.54 -6.63 0.51
CA LEU A 292 6.78 -6.65 -0.75
C LEU A 292 6.88 -8.01 -1.46
N ALA A 293 8.10 -8.50 -1.65
CA ALA A 293 8.35 -9.74 -2.38
C ALA A 293 7.81 -10.99 -1.64
N VAL A 294 8.06 -11.11 -0.34
CA VAL A 294 7.64 -12.31 0.42
C VAL A 294 6.12 -12.39 0.63
N THR A 295 5.41 -11.25 0.56
CA THR A 295 3.95 -11.19 0.70
C THR A 295 3.20 -11.29 -0.62
N ALA A 296 3.90 -11.34 -1.76
CA ALA A 296 3.35 -11.27 -3.12
C ALA A 296 1.97 -11.95 -3.33
N ALA A 297 0.96 -11.18 -3.75
CA ALA A 297 -0.42 -11.65 -3.88
C ALA A 297 -1.19 -11.13 -5.12
N ALA A 298 -0.51 -10.47 -6.07
CA ALA A 298 -1.14 -9.82 -7.23
C ALA A 298 -0.56 -10.27 -8.60
N PRO A 299 -0.78 -11.52 -9.03
CA PRO A 299 -0.27 -12.04 -10.30
C PRO A 299 -1.18 -11.76 -11.51
N VAL A 300 -2.38 -11.22 -11.28
CA VAL A 300 -3.42 -11.03 -12.30
C VAL A 300 -3.92 -9.59 -12.27
N PHE A 301 -3.95 -8.97 -13.44
CA PHE A 301 -4.57 -7.66 -13.63
C PHE A 301 -5.44 -7.67 -14.89
N ARG A 302 -6.66 -7.12 -14.78
CA ARG A 302 -7.59 -6.94 -15.90
C ARG A 302 -7.81 -8.22 -16.71
N GLY A 303 -8.00 -9.36 -16.03
CA GLY A 303 -8.22 -10.67 -16.65
C GLY A 303 -7.01 -11.25 -17.38
N HIS A 304 -5.80 -10.77 -17.08
CA HIS A 304 -4.56 -11.27 -17.69
C HIS A 304 -3.54 -11.65 -16.61
N LEU A 305 -2.84 -12.76 -16.82
CA LEU A 305 -1.65 -13.08 -16.03
C LEU A 305 -0.56 -12.06 -16.35
N ALA A 306 -0.01 -11.46 -15.31
CA ALA A 306 1.12 -10.53 -15.41
C ALA A 306 2.45 -11.28 -15.23
N ASP A 307 3.53 -10.75 -15.79
CA ASP A 307 4.91 -11.20 -15.52
C ASP A 307 5.51 -10.48 -14.31
N GLN A 308 4.68 -10.30 -13.28
CA GLN A 308 5.01 -9.81 -11.95
C GLN A 308 4.01 -10.40 -10.95
N ASP A 309 4.32 -10.31 -9.65
CA ASP A 309 3.51 -10.92 -8.58
C ASP A 309 2.98 -9.93 -7.53
N VAL A 310 3.23 -8.62 -7.67
CA VAL A 310 2.90 -7.59 -6.66
C VAL A 310 2.15 -6.39 -7.24
N ARG A 311 1.46 -5.60 -6.40
CA ARG A 311 0.63 -4.46 -6.84
C ARG A 311 1.39 -3.13 -7.01
N TRP A 312 2.62 -3.03 -6.50
CA TRP A 312 3.22 -1.73 -6.16
C TRP A 312 3.36 -0.76 -7.34
N ASN A 313 3.87 -1.20 -8.49
CA ASN A 313 3.95 -0.36 -9.68
C ASN A 313 2.57 -0.05 -10.33
N VAL A 314 1.55 -0.87 -10.09
CA VAL A 314 0.17 -0.60 -10.54
C VAL A 314 -0.39 0.58 -9.77
N ILE A 315 -0.32 0.54 -8.43
CA ILE A 315 -0.80 1.62 -7.57
C ILE A 315 0.06 2.89 -7.70
N SER A 316 1.38 2.74 -7.87
CA SER A 316 2.27 3.87 -8.18
C SER A 316 1.82 4.64 -9.42
N ALA A 317 1.54 3.92 -10.51
CA ALA A 317 1.12 4.51 -11.77
C ALA A 317 -0.35 4.99 -11.76
N SER A 318 -1.21 4.42 -10.92
CA SER A 318 -2.64 4.77 -10.89
C SER A 318 -2.94 6.15 -10.29
N VAL A 319 -1.99 6.71 -9.53
CA VAL A 319 -2.07 8.08 -8.99
C VAL A 319 -0.90 8.96 -9.40
N ASP A 320 -0.18 8.57 -10.46
CA ASP A 320 0.89 9.39 -11.01
C ASP A 320 0.31 10.63 -11.68
N ASP A 321 0.34 11.76 -10.98
CA ASP A 321 -0.21 13.04 -11.41
C ASP A 321 0.79 13.88 -12.21
N ARG A 322 2.02 13.38 -12.42
CA ARG A 322 3.06 14.10 -13.16
C ARG A 322 2.54 14.46 -14.55
N THR A 323 2.98 15.59 -15.06
CA THR A 323 2.80 16.02 -16.46
C THR A 323 3.86 15.36 -17.34
N PRO A 324 3.68 15.35 -18.68
CA PRO A 324 4.75 14.92 -19.59
C PRO A 324 6.08 15.67 -19.33
N PHE A 325 6.01 16.99 -19.05
CA PHE A 325 7.19 17.76 -18.65
C PHE A 325 7.88 17.17 -17.42
N GLU A 326 7.16 16.94 -16.32
CA GLU A 326 7.73 16.40 -15.08
C GLU A 326 8.34 15.00 -15.27
N ARG A 327 7.73 14.15 -16.11
CA ARG A 327 8.27 12.82 -16.45
C ARG A 327 9.44 12.83 -17.43
N ASN A 328 9.79 14.00 -17.96
CA ASN A 328 10.75 14.12 -19.04
C ASN A 328 10.35 13.35 -20.31
N GLU A 329 9.07 13.40 -20.65
CA GLU A 329 8.48 12.73 -21.81
C GLU A 329 7.85 13.75 -22.77
N GLU A 330 7.69 13.36 -24.03
CA GLU A 330 6.85 14.11 -24.97
C GLU A 330 5.37 13.98 -24.59
N ALA A 331 4.59 15.02 -24.90
CA ALA A 331 3.15 14.96 -24.73
C ALA A 331 2.51 14.01 -25.78
N LEU A 332 1.42 13.36 -25.41
CA LEU A 332 0.59 12.64 -26.39
C LEU A 332 0.02 13.63 -27.43
N PRO A 333 -0.31 13.17 -28.65
CA PRO A 333 -0.97 14.02 -29.65
C PRO A 333 -2.23 14.68 -29.09
N GLU A 334 -2.39 15.99 -29.32
CA GLU A 334 -3.52 16.79 -28.81
C GLU A 334 -3.53 16.99 -27.27
N HIS A 335 -2.45 16.64 -26.56
CA HIS A 335 -2.31 16.85 -25.12
C HIS A 335 -1.23 17.89 -24.75
N PRO A 336 -1.41 18.61 -23.63
CA PRO A 336 -0.48 19.65 -23.18
C PRO A 336 0.81 19.08 -22.55
N LEU A 337 1.97 19.65 -22.87
CA LEU A 337 3.28 19.27 -22.29
C LEU A 337 3.31 19.50 -20.77
N TYR A 338 2.68 20.58 -20.32
CA TYR A 338 2.61 20.97 -18.91
C TYR A 338 1.27 20.61 -18.26
N GLY A 339 0.52 19.68 -18.85
CA GLY A 339 -0.74 19.21 -18.26
C GLY A 339 -1.74 20.33 -18.01
N GLY A 340 -2.42 20.26 -16.86
CA GLY A 340 -3.39 21.25 -16.42
C GLY A 340 -2.80 22.59 -15.92
N HIS A 341 -1.51 22.86 -16.16
CA HIS A 341 -0.85 24.11 -15.78
C HIS A 341 -0.69 25.12 -16.93
N GLU A 342 -1.05 24.79 -18.18
CA GLU A 342 -0.76 25.66 -19.36
C GLU A 342 -1.29 27.10 -19.25
N ASP A 343 -2.48 27.28 -18.68
CA ASP A 343 -3.11 28.59 -18.43
C ASP A 343 -2.41 29.41 -17.33
N HIS A 344 -1.56 28.78 -16.53
CA HIS A 344 -0.82 29.37 -15.42
C HIS A 344 0.67 29.59 -15.74
N LEU A 345 1.12 29.28 -16.96
CA LEU A 345 2.53 29.41 -17.39
C LEU A 345 2.95 30.84 -17.80
N GLN A 346 2.19 31.88 -17.45
CA GLN A 346 2.62 33.28 -17.59
C GLN A 346 3.76 33.65 -16.60
N GLY A 347 4.87 32.92 -16.66
CA GLY A 347 6.12 33.22 -15.95
C GLY A 347 6.25 32.72 -14.50
N LYS A 348 5.38 31.84 -14.01
CA LYS A 348 5.33 31.43 -12.57
C LYS A 348 5.46 29.93 -12.27
N SER A 349 5.79 29.09 -13.25
CA SER A 349 5.83 27.64 -12.99
C SER A 349 7.13 27.21 -12.32
N ARG A 350 7.03 26.81 -11.04
CA ARG A 350 8.07 26.11 -10.26
C ARG A 350 8.24 24.64 -10.69
N MET A 351 7.71 24.23 -11.85
CA MET A 351 7.77 22.84 -12.30
C MET A 351 9.21 22.40 -12.52
N GLN A 352 9.50 21.20 -12.05
CA GLN A 352 10.79 20.54 -12.15
C GLN A 352 10.61 19.13 -12.72
N LYS A 353 11.70 18.48 -13.12
CA LYS A 353 11.66 17.07 -13.48
C LYS A 353 11.51 16.25 -12.20
N ILE A 354 10.63 15.26 -12.21
CA ILE A 354 10.34 14.44 -11.04
C ILE A 354 10.42 12.96 -11.43
N PRO A 355 11.44 12.23 -10.94
CA PRO A 355 11.74 10.88 -11.41
C PRO A 355 10.68 9.84 -11.00
N LYS A 356 10.03 10.04 -9.85
CA LYS A 356 9.08 9.10 -9.26
C LYS A 356 7.66 9.66 -9.16
N SER A 357 6.67 8.75 -9.17
CA SER A 357 5.29 9.11 -8.84
C SER A 357 5.23 9.64 -7.40
N ARG A 358 4.15 10.33 -7.04
CA ARG A 358 3.89 10.68 -5.63
C ARG A 358 3.52 9.46 -4.78
N TYR A 359 3.17 8.35 -5.45
CA TYR A 359 3.11 7.03 -4.85
C TYR A 359 4.30 6.21 -5.36
N ASP A 360 5.31 5.98 -4.53
CA ASP A 360 6.51 5.24 -4.94
C ASP A 360 7.35 4.81 -3.73
N SER A 361 8.48 4.12 -3.89
CA SER A 361 9.41 3.93 -2.76
C SER A 361 9.92 5.25 -2.17
N ILE A 362 10.38 5.22 -0.91
CA ILE A 362 10.98 6.40 -0.28
C ILE A 362 12.14 6.98 -1.10
N ASP A 363 12.32 8.29 -1.06
CA ASP A 363 13.34 8.99 -1.87
C ASP A 363 14.67 9.19 -1.13
N GLN A 364 14.63 9.26 0.20
CA GLN A 364 15.80 9.52 1.03
C GLN A 364 15.57 9.07 2.46
N TYR A 365 16.65 8.69 3.13
CA TYR A 365 16.71 8.53 4.58
C TYR A 365 16.50 9.85 5.30
N LEU A 366 15.91 9.79 6.50
CA LEU A 366 15.69 10.94 7.37
C LEU A 366 16.95 11.34 8.12
N GLY A 367 17.90 10.42 8.31
CA GLY A 367 19.16 10.67 9.00
C GLY A 367 19.01 10.91 10.50
N GLY A 368 20.03 11.54 11.10
CA GLY A 368 20.04 11.88 12.53
C GLY A 368 20.43 10.74 13.48
N SER A 369 20.71 9.54 12.97
CA SER A 369 21.26 8.44 13.76
C SER A 369 22.79 8.36 13.63
N LYS A 370 23.46 7.75 14.61
CA LYS A 370 24.93 7.56 14.62
C LYS A 370 25.47 6.73 13.45
N PHE A 371 24.61 5.99 12.76
CA PHE A 371 24.99 5.12 11.64
C PHE A 371 24.75 5.80 10.28
N PHE A 372 23.96 6.86 10.25
CA PHE A 372 23.64 7.55 9.02
C PHE A 372 24.86 8.27 8.47
N LYS A 373 24.97 8.24 7.15
CA LYS A 373 25.89 9.05 6.38
C LYS A 373 25.13 9.57 5.17
N SER A 374 25.35 10.84 4.82
CA SER A 374 24.68 11.48 3.68
C SER A 374 24.95 10.77 2.35
N GLU A 375 26.06 10.04 2.23
CA GLU A 375 26.39 9.20 1.07
C GLU A 375 25.39 8.05 0.80
N TYR A 376 24.55 7.69 1.76
CA TYR A 376 23.47 6.71 1.51
C TYR A 376 22.31 7.32 0.73
N ASN A 377 22.12 8.64 0.80
CA ASN A 377 21.18 9.36 -0.06
C ASN A 377 21.85 9.67 -1.41
N ASP A 378 22.05 8.63 -2.22
CA ASP A 378 22.89 8.65 -3.43
C ASP A 378 22.13 8.86 -4.76
N ILE A 379 20.84 9.20 -4.68
CA ILE A 379 20.00 9.49 -5.84
C ILE A 379 19.64 10.98 -5.91
N ASP A 380 19.32 11.45 -7.12
CA ASP A 380 18.82 12.82 -7.31
C ASP A 380 17.36 12.91 -6.85
N VAL A 381 17.13 13.75 -5.83
CA VAL A 381 15.82 13.96 -5.22
C VAL A 381 15.44 15.43 -5.40
N PRO A 382 14.48 15.75 -6.28
CA PRO A 382 14.01 17.12 -6.47
C PRO A 382 13.42 17.66 -5.16
N ILE A 383 13.73 18.90 -4.81
CA ILE A 383 13.32 19.55 -3.56
C ILE A 383 12.79 20.96 -3.79
N ASN A 384 11.92 21.43 -2.90
CA ASN A 384 11.58 22.84 -2.83
C ASN A 384 12.63 23.58 -1.97
N GLN A 385 13.55 24.31 -2.61
CA GLN A 385 14.66 24.97 -1.94
C GLN A 385 14.21 26.05 -0.93
N GLU A 386 13.13 26.77 -1.22
CA GLU A 386 12.60 27.78 -0.30
C GLU A 386 12.07 27.14 1.00
N ILE A 387 11.37 26.02 0.87
CA ILE A 387 10.87 25.24 2.01
C ILE A 387 12.03 24.63 2.81
N LEU A 388 13.03 24.05 2.12
CA LEU A 388 14.24 23.54 2.78
C LEU A 388 14.89 24.62 3.65
N ASN A 389 15.14 25.79 3.08
CA ASN A 389 15.74 26.92 3.79
C ASN A 389 14.88 27.36 4.98
N ARG A 390 13.55 27.43 4.81
CA ARG A 390 12.62 27.81 5.88
C ARG A 390 12.63 26.83 7.05
N LEU A 391 12.67 25.52 6.79
CA LEU A 391 12.73 24.49 7.83
C LEU A 391 14.04 24.57 8.63
N ILE A 392 15.18 24.70 7.94
CA ILE A 392 16.51 24.84 8.57
C ILE A 392 16.58 26.10 9.45
N GLN A 393 16.12 27.24 8.93
CA GLN A 393 16.10 28.51 9.67
C GLN A 393 15.24 28.44 10.94
N ASN A 394 14.30 27.50 11.02
CA ASN A 394 13.43 27.29 12.18
C ASN A 394 13.85 26.07 13.05
N GLY A 395 15.09 25.60 12.91
CA GLY A 395 15.70 24.64 13.84
C GLY A 395 15.47 23.16 13.53
N MET A 396 15.01 22.83 12.33
CA MET A 396 15.02 21.45 11.83
C MET A 396 16.39 21.15 11.18
N ASP A 397 16.96 19.97 11.39
CA ASP A 397 18.23 19.60 10.76
C ASP A 397 18.10 19.42 9.25
N GLU A 398 19.23 19.40 8.54
CA GLU A 398 19.25 19.41 7.07
C GLU A 398 18.57 18.17 6.46
N ASP A 399 18.87 16.97 6.93
CA ASP A 399 18.37 15.73 6.34
C ASP A 399 16.84 15.59 6.52
N LEU A 400 16.33 15.88 7.72
CA LEU A 400 14.88 15.89 7.96
C LEU A 400 14.19 17.02 7.18
N SER A 401 14.84 18.18 7.05
CA SER A 401 14.30 19.29 6.25
C SER A 401 14.23 18.93 4.77
N ARG A 402 15.22 18.20 4.24
CA ARG A 402 15.24 17.69 2.85
C ARG A 402 14.09 16.74 2.58
N HIS A 403 13.77 15.85 3.53
CA HIS A 403 12.61 14.97 3.44
C HIS A 403 11.32 15.75 3.20
N PHE A 404 10.98 16.70 4.08
CA PHE A 404 9.76 17.49 3.91
C PHE A 404 9.80 18.42 2.70
N ALA A 405 10.95 19.01 2.39
CA ALA A 405 11.11 19.84 1.19
C ALA A 405 10.88 19.05 -0.11
N HIS A 406 11.19 17.75 -0.13
CA HIS A 406 10.84 16.85 -1.23
C HIS A 406 9.33 16.60 -1.31
N LEU A 407 8.67 16.24 -0.20
CA LEU A 407 7.21 15.98 -0.21
C LEU A 407 6.42 17.18 -0.74
N PHE A 408 6.88 18.40 -0.43
CA PHE A 408 6.25 19.67 -0.82
C PHE A 408 6.60 20.16 -2.25
N ILE A 409 7.28 19.34 -3.07
CA ILE A 409 7.34 19.59 -4.52
C ILE A 409 6.00 19.34 -5.21
N ARG A 410 5.12 18.54 -4.58
CA ARG A 410 3.82 18.15 -5.12
C ARG A 410 2.78 19.26 -4.94
N ASP A 411 1.76 19.24 -5.79
CA ASP A 411 0.58 20.09 -5.63
C ASP A 411 -0.47 19.39 -4.76
N PRO A 412 -1.31 20.15 -4.02
CA PRO A 412 -2.49 19.61 -3.36
C PRO A 412 -3.53 19.17 -4.40
N LEU A 413 -4.08 17.96 -4.25
CA LEU A 413 -5.01 17.37 -5.22
C LEU A 413 -6.48 17.41 -4.80
N VAL A 414 -6.75 17.49 -3.49
CA VAL A 414 -8.10 17.59 -2.95
C VAL A 414 -8.11 18.69 -1.91
N LEU A 415 -8.85 19.77 -2.19
CA LEU A 415 -9.07 20.87 -1.26
C LEU A 415 -10.57 21.09 -1.12
N PHE A 416 -11.03 21.34 0.09
CA PHE A 416 -12.41 21.73 0.36
C PHE A 416 -12.49 23.24 0.57
N SER A 417 -13.50 23.88 0.00
CA SER A 417 -13.67 25.35 0.07
C SER A 417 -13.70 25.88 1.51
N GLU A 418 -14.26 25.08 2.41
CA GLU A 418 -14.45 25.34 3.84
C GLU A 418 -13.14 25.20 4.63
N ARG A 419 -12.11 24.61 4.02
CA ARG A 419 -10.79 24.33 4.62
C ARG A 419 -9.67 25.16 3.97
N ILE A 420 -9.99 26.17 3.17
CA ILE A 420 -8.97 27.04 2.56
C ILE A 420 -8.28 27.87 3.64
N GLU A 421 -9.06 28.55 4.48
CA GLU A 421 -8.55 29.31 5.62
C GLU A 421 -8.62 28.46 6.88
N GLN A 422 -7.52 28.35 7.60
CA GLN A 422 -7.39 27.53 8.81
C GLN A 422 -6.58 28.27 9.87
N ASP A 423 -6.81 27.91 11.13
CA ASP A 423 -5.92 28.29 12.21
C ASP A 423 -4.72 27.32 12.25
N ASN A 424 -3.52 27.84 11.96
CA ASN A 424 -2.29 27.05 11.92
C ASN A 424 -1.77 26.64 13.30
N GLU A 425 -2.36 27.14 14.38
CA GLU A 425 -2.03 26.76 15.77
C GLU A 425 -2.92 25.63 16.32
N SER A 426 -3.94 25.21 15.56
CA SER A 426 -4.84 24.13 15.97
C SER A 426 -5.14 23.10 14.87
N SER A 427 -4.92 23.45 13.60
CA SER A 427 -5.13 22.56 12.45
C SER A 427 -3.82 22.07 11.83
N MET A 428 -3.86 20.87 11.26
CA MET A 428 -2.78 20.26 10.48
C MET A 428 -3.24 19.89 9.05
N ASP A 429 -4.43 20.31 8.63
CA ASP A 429 -5.03 19.81 7.38
C ASP A 429 -4.27 20.25 6.12
N HIS A 430 -3.64 21.43 6.08
CA HIS A 430 -2.80 21.82 4.93
C HIS A 430 -1.50 21.00 4.87
N PHE A 431 -0.89 20.69 6.01
CA PHE A 431 0.23 19.74 6.06
C PHE A 431 -0.21 18.34 5.60
N GLU A 432 -1.31 17.83 6.15
CA GLU A 432 -1.86 16.52 5.80
C GLU A 432 -2.33 16.44 4.35
N ASN A 433 -2.69 17.56 3.73
CA ASN A 433 -3.03 17.61 2.30
C ASN A 433 -1.88 17.08 1.44
N ILE A 434 -0.65 17.51 1.75
CA ILE A 434 0.56 17.10 1.05
C ILE A 434 1.07 15.76 1.60
N GLN A 435 1.15 15.61 2.93
CA GLN A 435 1.67 14.40 3.57
C GLN A 435 0.84 13.16 3.24
N SER A 436 -0.49 13.22 3.37
CA SER A 436 -1.37 12.07 3.13
C SER A 436 -1.44 11.66 1.66
N THR A 437 -1.01 12.53 0.74
CA THR A 437 -0.98 12.28 -0.71
C THR A 437 0.42 12.10 -1.28
N ASN A 438 1.43 11.96 -0.42
CA ASN A 438 2.68 11.29 -0.76
C ASN A 438 2.61 9.90 -0.11
N TRP A 439 2.50 8.87 -0.96
CA TRP A 439 2.29 7.49 -0.54
C TRP A 439 3.55 6.69 -0.77
N GLN A 440 4.41 6.63 0.24
CA GLN A 440 5.68 5.92 0.11
C GLN A 440 5.64 4.50 0.68
N THR A 441 6.70 3.70 0.47
CA THR A 441 6.87 2.39 1.13
C THR A 441 6.89 2.50 2.65
N LEU A 442 7.35 3.65 3.16
CA LEU A 442 7.24 4.03 4.56
C LEU A 442 6.63 5.41 4.67
N ARG A 443 5.97 5.70 5.79
CA ARG A 443 5.56 7.06 6.13
C ARG A 443 6.06 7.46 7.51
N PHE A 444 6.71 8.61 7.57
CA PHE A 444 7.08 9.27 8.82
C PHE A 444 5.91 10.16 9.26
N LYS A 445 5.16 9.72 10.26
CA LYS A 445 3.93 10.38 10.72
C LYS A 445 4.27 11.39 11.82
N VAL A 446 4.01 12.65 11.52
CA VAL A 446 4.22 13.79 12.44
C VAL A 446 3.08 13.81 13.48
N PRO A 447 3.36 14.11 14.76
CA PRO A 447 2.33 14.29 15.77
C PRO A 447 1.37 15.43 15.43
N SER A 448 0.17 15.42 16.00
CA SER A 448 -0.72 16.58 15.98
C SER A 448 -0.23 17.67 16.93
N GLN A 449 -0.72 18.90 16.78
CA GLN A 449 -0.28 20.03 17.61
C GLN A 449 -0.77 19.95 19.07
N ASP A 450 -1.75 19.11 19.38
CA ASP A 450 -2.17 18.78 20.76
C ASP A 450 -1.33 17.65 21.39
N SER A 451 -0.35 17.10 20.67
CA SER A 451 0.55 16.05 21.16
C SER A 451 1.73 16.61 21.97
N THR A 452 1.44 17.33 23.05
CA THR A 452 2.44 17.91 23.97
C THR A 452 3.18 16.84 24.81
N PRO A 453 4.42 17.07 25.28
CA PRO A 453 5.15 16.12 26.11
C PRO A 453 4.34 15.63 27.33
N GLY A 454 4.25 14.31 27.50
CA GLY A 454 3.46 13.66 28.55
C GLY A 454 1.97 13.50 28.24
N SER A 455 1.47 13.97 27.09
CA SER A 455 0.09 13.70 26.65
C SER A 455 -0.08 12.25 26.20
N ASN A 456 -1.30 11.73 26.34
CA ASN A 456 -1.70 10.40 25.86
C ASN A 456 -2.05 10.38 24.36
N LYS A 457 -1.66 11.42 23.61
CA LYS A 457 -1.91 11.54 22.17
C LYS A 457 -0.81 10.84 21.37
N PRO A 458 -1.07 10.44 20.12
CA PRO A 458 -0.07 9.80 19.28
C PRO A 458 1.18 10.65 19.07
N GLY A 459 2.33 10.08 19.41
CA GLY A 459 3.65 10.66 19.18
C GLY A 459 4.18 10.42 17.76
N TRP A 460 5.51 10.41 17.64
CA TRP A 460 6.22 10.19 16.38
C TRP A 460 6.07 8.74 15.95
N ARG A 461 5.53 8.51 14.75
CA ARG A 461 5.18 7.17 14.26
C ARG A 461 5.82 6.87 12.92
N VAL A 462 6.04 5.59 12.66
CA VAL A 462 6.52 5.02 11.40
C VAL A 462 5.48 4.04 10.90
N GLU A 463 5.13 4.11 9.63
CA GLU A 463 4.17 3.20 9.00
C GLU A 463 4.84 2.42 7.88
N LEU A 464 4.79 1.10 7.94
CA LEU A 464 5.29 0.16 6.92
C LEU A 464 4.12 -0.26 6.03
N ARG A 465 4.23 0.08 4.74
CA ARG A 465 3.12 0.08 3.77
C ARG A 465 3.22 -0.88 2.57
N PRO A 466 4.34 -1.57 2.27
CA PRO A 466 4.48 -2.29 1.01
C PRO A 466 3.78 -3.65 1.00
N MET A 467 3.48 -4.23 2.16
CA MET A 467 2.96 -5.60 2.25
C MET A 467 1.66 -5.75 1.47
N GLU A 468 1.57 -6.84 0.72
CA GLU A 468 0.34 -7.28 0.08
C GLU A 468 -0.57 -7.88 1.17
N ILE A 469 -1.90 -7.73 1.04
CA ILE A 469 -2.84 -8.36 1.96
C ILE A 469 -2.92 -9.87 1.64
N SER A 470 -2.90 -10.69 2.67
CA SER A 470 -3.04 -12.15 2.57
C SER A 470 -4.50 -12.60 2.75
N ILE A 471 -4.81 -13.82 2.34
CA ILE A 471 -6.20 -14.34 2.32
C ILE A 471 -6.73 -14.56 3.73
N THR A 472 -5.90 -15.10 4.64
CA THR A 472 -6.33 -15.41 6.01
C THR A 472 -5.84 -14.37 7.01
N ASP A 473 -6.60 -14.20 8.09
CA ASP A 473 -6.22 -13.35 9.21
C ASP A 473 -4.96 -13.89 9.92
N PHE A 474 -4.73 -15.21 9.91
CA PHE A 474 -3.50 -15.85 10.40
C PHE A 474 -2.26 -15.34 9.65
N GLU A 475 -2.31 -15.27 8.33
CA GLU A 475 -1.20 -14.75 7.53
C GLU A 475 -0.98 -13.26 7.78
N ASN A 476 -2.05 -12.46 7.81
CA ASN A 476 -1.96 -11.02 8.05
C ASN A 476 -1.41 -10.73 9.46
N ALA A 477 -1.87 -11.47 10.47
CA ALA A 477 -1.35 -11.38 11.83
C ALA A 477 0.12 -11.80 11.90
N ALA A 478 0.53 -12.87 11.21
CA ALA A 478 1.93 -13.32 11.17
C ALA A 478 2.87 -12.22 10.67
N TYR A 479 2.54 -11.57 9.55
CA TYR A 479 3.35 -10.49 8.99
C TYR A 479 3.31 -9.21 9.84
N SER A 480 2.17 -8.88 10.43
CA SER A 480 2.06 -7.76 11.38
C SER A 480 2.96 -7.98 12.60
N VAL A 481 2.81 -9.13 13.27
CA VAL A 481 3.59 -9.49 14.46
C VAL A 481 5.08 -9.54 14.16
N PHE A 482 5.48 -10.18 13.06
CA PHE A 482 6.89 -10.23 12.67
C PHE A 482 7.47 -8.84 12.41
N SER A 483 6.75 -7.98 11.68
CA SER A 483 7.23 -6.62 11.37
C SER A 483 7.47 -5.81 12.64
N ILE A 484 6.60 -5.96 13.64
CA ILE A 484 6.72 -5.25 14.91
C ILE A 484 7.84 -5.83 15.77
N LEU A 485 7.93 -7.16 15.89
CA LEU A 485 9.03 -7.79 16.63
C LEU A 485 10.39 -7.51 16.00
N LEU A 486 10.48 -7.47 14.67
CA LEU A 486 11.69 -7.07 13.96
C LEU A 486 12.04 -5.60 14.24
N SER A 487 11.05 -4.70 14.22
CA SER A 487 11.24 -3.29 14.55
C SER A 487 11.74 -3.11 15.99
N ARG A 488 11.19 -3.88 16.93
CA ARG A 488 11.62 -3.92 18.32
C ARG A 488 13.04 -4.47 18.47
N ALA A 489 13.38 -5.54 17.74
CA ALA A 489 14.73 -6.09 17.70
C ALA A 489 15.75 -5.09 17.12
N ILE A 490 15.40 -4.36 16.06
CA ILE A 490 16.22 -3.29 15.47
C ILE A 490 16.53 -2.19 16.49
N LEU A 491 15.51 -1.75 17.25
CA LEU A 491 15.68 -0.76 18.30
C LEU A 491 16.51 -1.30 19.47
N HIS A 492 16.26 -2.54 19.89
CA HIS A 492 16.95 -3.16 21.02
C HIS A 492 18.42 -3.43 20.74
N PHE A 493 18.73 -4.09 19.61
CA PHE A 493 20.10 -4.44 19.23
C PHE A 493 20.85 -3.31 18.51
N GLN A 494 20.17 -2.21 18.17
CA GLN A 494 20.75 -1.09 17.43
C GLN A 494 21.37 -1.55 16.09
N LEU A 495 20.61 -2.34 15.31
CA LEU A 495 21.01 -2.87 14.01
C LEU A 495 21.19 -1.79 12.93
N ASN A 496 22.35 -1.76 12.31
CA ASN A 496 22.66 -0.88 11.20
C ASN A 496 22.23 -1.51 9.87
N ASN A 497 21.15 -0.99 9.28
CA ASN A 497 20.56 -1.48 8.02
C ASN A 497 20.73 -0.53 6.82
N TYR A 498 21.54 0.53 6.94
CA TYR A 498 21.70 1.48 5.85
C TYR A 498 22.37 0.85 4.62
N LEU A 499 21.81 1.19 3.46
CA LEU A 499 22.34 0.93 2.12
C LEU A 499 22.21 2.20 1.28
N PRO A 500 23.00 2.40 0.22
CA PRO A 500 22.68 3.44 -0.75
C PRO A 500 21.25 3.28 -1.29
N ILE A 501 20.46 4.35 -1.33
CA ILE A 501 19.07 4.34 -1.79
C ILE A 501 18.96 3.75 -3.20
N SER A 502 19.93 3.96 -4.08
CA SER A 502 19.97 3.34 -5.41
C SER A 502 19.88 1.81 -5.38
N LYS A 503 20.39 1.16 -4.32
CA LYS A 503 20.28 -0.30 -4.11
C LYS A 503 18.92 -0.70 -3.58
N VAL A 504 18.29 0.14 -2.76
CA VAL A 504 16.92 -0.07 -2.28
C VAL A 504 15.94 0.04 -3.45
N GLU A 505 16.12 1.01 -4.34
CA GLU A 505 15.33 1.18 -5.57
C GLU A 505 15.48 -0.05 -6.50
N GLU A 506 16.68 -0.61 -6.60
CA GLU A 506 16.90 -1.84 -7.36
C GLU A 506 16.21 -3.04 -6.68
N ASN A 507 16.26 -3.16 -5.36
CA ASN A 507 15.50 -4.17 -4.61
C ASN A 507 13.99 -4.03 -4.83
N MET A 508 13.47 -2.80 -4.89
CA MET A 508 12.05 -2.58 -5.20
C MET A 508 11.69 -3.09 -6.59
N LYS A 509 12.54 -2.90 -7.60
CA LYS A 509 12.31 -3.47 -8.95
C LYS A 509 12.31 -5.00 -8.92
N ARG A 510 13.32 -5.61 -8.27
CA ARG A 510 13.42 -7.07 -8.13
C ARG A 510 12.22 -7.66 -7.41
N ALA A 511 11.70 -6.98 -6.39
CA ALA A 511 10.50 -7.40 -5.67
C ALA A 511 9.25 -7.52 -6.56
N HIS A 512 9.24 -6.92 -7.76
CA HIS A 512 8.15 -7.09 -8.71
C HIS A 512 8.26 -8.34 -9.56
N HIS A 513 9.48 -8.85 -9.82
CA HIS A 513 9.65 -9.94 -10.75
C HIS A 513 8.78 -11.14 -10.37
N ARG A 514 8.24 -11.83 -11.38
CA ARG A 514 7.47 -13.05 -11.15
C ARG A 514 8.34 -14.07 -10.42
N ASP A 515 7.83 -14.57 -9.31
CA ASP A 515 8.46 -15.55 -8.44
C ASP A 515 9.82 -15.06 -7.90
N ALA A 516 9.94 -13.75 -7.61
CA ALA A 516 11.14 -13.11 -7.08
C ALA A 516 11.67 -13.80 -5.81
N VAL A 517 10.77 -14.34 -4.98
CA VAL A 517 11.10 -15.12 -3.78
C VAL A 517 12.07 -16.26 -4.08
N ASN A 518 11.90 -16.94 -5.22
CA ASN A 518 12.70 -18.09 -5.62
C ASN A 518 13.82 -17.75 -6.61
N ASN A 519 13.63 -16.72 -7.42
CA ASN A 519 14.49 -16.46 -8.58
C ASN A 519 15.44 -15.27 -8.42
N ASP A 520 15.18 -14.37 -7.48
CA ASP A 520 15.97 -13.15 -7.31
C ASP A 520 16.84 -13.17 -6.05
N LEU A 521 17.91 -12.38 -6.14
CA LEU A 521 18.71 -11.98 -5.00
C LEU A 521 18.44 -10.51 -4.69
N PHE A 522 18.69 -10.10 -3.46
CA PHE A 522 18.46 -8.74 -3.00
C PHE A 522 19.68 -8.17 -2.30
N PHE A 523 19.95 -6.89 -2.54
CA PHE A 523 21.04 -6.17 -1.87
C PHE A 523 20.74 -6.04 -0.37
N ILE A 524 21.70 -6.41 0.46
CA ILE A 524 21.62 -6.31 1.92
C ILE A 524 22.99 -5.98 2.51
N ARG A 525 22.98 -5.24 3.61
CA ARG A 525 24.15 -5.05 4.47
C ARG A 525 24.31 -6.26 5.36
N THR A 526 25.44 -6.96 5.31
CA THR A 526 25.66 -8.16 6.14
C THR A 526 26.33 -7.88 7.48
N ASN A 527 27.10 -6.79 7.60
CA ASN A 527 27.70 -6.34 8.86
C ASN A 527 26.74 -5.42 9.65
N ILE A 528 25.55 -5.94 9.99
CA ILE A 528 24.48 -5.17 10.66
C ILE A 528 24.81 -4.75 12.10
N ASN A 529 25.77 -5.40 12.75
CA ASN A 529 26.20 -5.04 14.10
C ASN A 529 27.35 -4.01 14.13
N ASP A 530 27.85 -3.62 12.95
CA ASP A 530 29.00 -2.74 12.80
C ASP A 530 28.55 -1.29 12.51
N SER A 531 29.29 -0.30 13.02
CA SER A 531 29.10 1.12 12.70
C SER A 531 29.88 1.58 11.45
N GLY A 532 30.80 0.77 10.94
CA GLY A 532 31.61 1.05 9.75
C GLY A 532 30.84 0.97 8.43
N ASP A 533 31.60 0.95 7.34
CA ASP A 533 31.07 0.92 5.97
C ASP A 533 30.22 -0.33 5.71
N ALA A 534 29.18 -0.19 4.90
CA ALA A 534 28.29 -1.29 4.57
C ALA A 534 29.03 -2.37 3.77
N THR A 535 29.08 -3.59 4.29
CA THR A 535 29.43 -4.78 3.52
C THR A 535 28.19 -5.23 2.77
N ILE A 536 28.04 -4.76 1.54
CA ILE A 536 26.87 -5.04 0.69
C ILE A 536 27.05 -6.39 -0.01
N LYS A 537 26.04 -7.26 0.11
CA LYS A 537 25.95 -8.55 -0.59
C LYS A 537 24.57 -8.70 -1.24
N GLU A 538 24.48 -9.62 -2.19
CA GLU A 538 23.20 -10.05 -2.77
C GLU A 538 22.86 -11.42 -2.17
N LEU A 539 21.72 -11.51 -1.49
CA LEU A 539 21.24 -12.73 -0.83
C LEU A 539 19.81 -13.07 -1.30
N SER A 540 19.47 -14.34 -1.33
CA SER A 540 18.07 -14.78 -1.53
C SER A 540 17.20 -14.37 -0.35
N LEU A 541 15.88 -14.30 -0.53
CA LEU A 541 14.98 -14.07 0.61
C LEU A 541 15.11 -15.17 1.67
N ASN A 542 15.38 -16.42 1.26
CA ASN A 542 15.66 -17.51 2.17
C ASN A 542 16.81 -17.15 3.12
N GLU A 543 17.95 -16.71 2.58
CA GLU A 543 19.10 -16.32 3.38
C GLU A 543 18.84 -15.07 4.22
N ILE A 544 18.06 -14.11 3.71
CA ILE A 544 17.72 -12.86 4.42
C ILE A 544 16.82 -13.14 5.63
N PHE A 545 15.80 -13.98 5.49
CA PHE A 545 14.87 -14.28 6.56
C PHE A 545 15.37 -15.41 7.47
N ASN A 546 15.80 -16.53 6.91
CA ASN A 546 16.19 -17.73 7.67
C ASN A 546 17.66 -17.74 8.10
N GLY A 547 18.49 -16.92 7.46
CA GLY A 547 19.93 -16.86 7.70
C GLY A 547 20.73 -17.75 6.75
N SER A 548 22.04 -17.59 6.83
CA SER A 548 23.06 -18.36 6.14
C SER A 548 24.32 -18.42 7.02
N PRO A 549 25.36 -19.19 6.67
CA PRO A 549 26.61 -19.20 7.46
C PRO A 549 27.26 -17.82 7.64
N ASN A 550 26.97 -16.86 6.74
CA ASN A 550 27.57 -15.53 6.74
C ASN A 550 26.59 -14.39 7.10
N PHE A 551 25.32 -14.70 7.35
CA PHE A 551 24.30 -13.71 7.73
C PHE A 551 23.29 -14.35 8.69
N LYS A 552 23.05 -13.71 9.84
CA LYS A 552 22.22 -14.30 10.90
C LYS A 552 20.77 -14.57 10.47
N GLY A 553 20.23 -13.75 9.58
CA GLY A 553 18.82 -13.81 9.17
C GLY A 553 17.90 -13.07 10.14
N PHE A 554 16.80 -12.51 9.62
CA PHE A 554 15.85 -11.74 10.44
C PHE A 554 15.04 -12.60 11.40
N LEU A 555 14.63 -13.82 11.04
CA LEU A 555 13.89 -14.69 11.95
C LEU A 555 14.73 -15.11 13.17
N PRO A 556 16.01 -15.53 13.02
CA PRO A 556 16.86 -15.77 14.19
C PRO A 556 17.09 -14.53 15.07
N ILE A 557 17.19 -13.33 14.49
CA ILE A 557 17.28 -12.06 15.25
C ILE A 557 16.00 -11.81 16.04
N VAL A 558 14.83 -11.99 15.42
CA VAL A 558 13.54 -11.81 16.06
C VAL A 558 13.34 -12.81 17.20
N ARG A 559 13.71 -14.08 17.01
CA ARG A 559 13.65 -15.10 18.07
C ARG A 559 14.50 -14.72 19.28
N GLU A 560 15.74 -14.30 19.06
CA GLU A 560 16.61 -13.82 20.14
C GLU A 560 16.01 -12.63 20.88
N TYR A 561 15.40 -11.69 20.16
CA TYR A 561 14.70 -10.57 20.79
C TYR A 561 13.52 -11.05 21.64
N VAL A 562 12.72 -11.98 21.15
CA VAL A 562 11.57 -12.54 21.88
C VAL A 562 12.03 -13.23 23.17
N ASP A 563 13.10 -14.03 23.12
CA ASP A 563 13.66 -14.70 24.30
C ASP A 563 14.10 -13.70 25.39
N ILE A 564 14.64 -12.55 24.98
CA ILE A 564 15.08 -11.47 25.88
C ILE A 564 13.88 -10.66 26.41
N ALA A 565 12.95 -10.29 25.54
CA ALA A 565 11.85 -9.40 25.87
C ALA A 565 10.73 -10.11 26.64
N PHE A 566 10.55 -11.42 26.40
CA PHE A 566 9.47 -12.23 26.96
C PHE A 566 9.99 -13.58 27.50
N PRO A 567 10.90 -13.58 28.50
CA PRO A 567 11.52 -14.79 29.02
C PRO A 567 10.54 -15.76 29.68
N GLU A 568 9.35 -15.28 30.07
CA GLU A 568 8.29 -16.07 30.71
C GLU A 568 7.18 -16.48 29.72
N ILE A 569 7.44 -16.44 28.41
CA ILE A 569 6.49 -16.89 27.39
C ILE A 569 6.06 -18.34 27.64
N ASP A 570 4.75 -18.58 27.72
CA ASP A 570 4.22 -19.93 27.91
C ASP A 570 4.34 -20.76 26.63
N THR A 571 4.28 -22.09 26.77
CA THR A 571 4.43 -23.02 25.64
C THR A 571 3.37 -22.85 24.54
N VAL A 572 2.15 -22.43 24.88
CA VAL A 572 1.08 -22.24 23.88
C VAL A 572 1.37 -20.99 23.05
N SER A 573 1.68 -19.88 23.71
CA SER A 573 2.09 -18.62 23.10
C SER A 573 3.33 -18.79 22.22
N SER A 574 4.36 -19.46 22.74
CA SER A 574 5.59 -19.77 21.99
C SER A 574 5.29 -20.61 20.75
N LYS A 575 4.45 -21.64 20.86
CA LYS A 575 4.05 -22.47 19.72
C LYS A 575 3.30 -21.66 18.66
N LYS A 576 2.38 -20.77 19.05
CA LYS A 576 1.65 -19.89 18.12
C LYS A 576 2.61 -18.98 17.36
N LEU A 577 3.54 -18.34 18.07
CA LEU A 577 4.54 -17.47 17.45
C LEU A 577 5.45 -18.22 16.47
N GLU A 578 5.86 -19.44 16.81
CA GLU A 578 6.63 -20.28 15.88
C GLU A 578 5.82 -20.67 14.64
N MET A 579 4.49 -20.82 14.71
CA MET A 579 3.68 -21.04 13.50
C MET A 579 3.67 -19.83 12.57
N TYR A 580 3.63 -18.61 13.11
CA TYR A 580 3.82 -17.39 12.32
C TYR A 580 5.20 -17.36 11.67
N PHE A 581 6.26 -17.68 12.42
CA PHE A 581 7.62 -17.72 11.90
C PHE A 581 7.81 -18.81 10.85
N ASN A 582 7.16 -19.97 10.99
CA ASN A 582 7.21 -21.05 10.02
C ASN A 582 6.51 -20.68 8.70
N LEU A 583 5.43 -19.89 8.75
CA LEU A 583 4.82 -19.34 7.55
C LEU A 583 5.81 -18.45 6.78
N ILE A 584 6.41 -17.48 7.48
CA ILE A 584 7.35 -16.53 6.89
C ILE A 584 8.61 -17.24 6.38
N SER A 585 9.15 -18.15 7.17
CA SER A 585 10.30 -19.01 6.83
C SER A 585 10.04 -19.84 5.58
N GLY A 586 8.87 -20.48 5.53
CA GLY A 586 8.46 -21.32 4.42
C GLY A 586 8.22 -20.53 3.15
N ARG A 587 7.63 -19.33 3.25
CA ARG A 587 7.49 -18.42 2.11
C ARG A 587 8.84 -17.93 1.62
N ALA A 588 9.69 -17.41 2.50
CA ALA A 588 11.00 -16.91 2.11
C ALA A 588 11.91 -17.98 1.48
N SER A 589 11.76 -19.25 1.89
CA SER A 589 12.50 -20.38 1.31
C SER A 589 11.85 -20.99 0.06
N GLY A 590 10.62 -20.58 -0.28
CA GLY A 590 9.85 -21.15 -1.37
C GLY A 590 9.17 -22.50 -1.05
N SER A 591 9.32 -23.03 0.16
CA SER A 591 8.67 -24.28 0.58
C SER A 591 7.17 -24.13 0.82
N ILE A 592 6.70 -22.90 1.07
CA ILE A 592 5.28 -22.51 1.08
C ILE A 592 5.11 -21.49 -0.03
N LEU A 593 4.11 -21.68 -0.89
CA LEU A 593 3.86 -20.78 -2.00
C LEU A 593 3.37 -19.41 -1.49
N THR A 594 3.75 -18.34 -2.19
CA THR A 594 3.06 -17.05 -2.05
C THR A 594 1.65 -17.15 -2.62
N THR A 595 0.75 -16.27 -2.18
CA THR A 595 -0.61 -16.20 -2.73
C THR A 595 -0.60 -15.97 -4.24
N ALA A 596 0.34 -15.15 -4.74
CA ALA A 596 0.51 -14.91 -6.16
C ALA A 596 0.89 -16.18 -6.94
N LYS A 597 1.87 -16.94 -6.44
CA LYS A 597 2.29 -18.19 -7.09
C LYS A 597 1.18 -19.23 -7.05
N PHE A 598 0.50 -19.38 -5.92
CA PHE A 598 -0.63 -20.30 -5.77
C PHE A 598 -1.78 -19.97 -6.74
N MET A 599 -2.21 -18.70 -6.81
CA MET A 599 -3.24 -18.25 -7.76
C MET A 599 -2.81 -18.51 -9.21
N ARG A 600 -1.57 -18.20 -9.56
CA ARG A 600 -1.01 -18.44 -10.89
C ARG A 600 -1.02 -19.92 -11.26
N GLU A 601 -0.62 -20.80 -10.34
CA GLU A 601 -0.63 -22.25 -10.55
C GLU A 601 -2.06 -22.79 -10.70
N MET A 602 -3.02 -22.30 -9.91
CA MET A 602 -4.43 -22.65 -10.10
C MET A 602 -4.93 -22.28 -11.50
N ILE A 603 -4.60 -21.08 -11.99
CA ILE A 603 -5.04 -20.61 -13.31
C ILE A 603 -4.35 -21.38 -14.44
N VAL A 604 -3.02 -21.55 -14.39
CA VAL A 604 -2.25 -22.24 -15.43
C VAL A 604 -2.67 -23.71 -15.57
N ASN A 605 -3.05 -24.35 -14.47
CA ASN A 605 -3.51 -25.74 -14.46
C ASN A 605 -5.04 -25.88 -14.68
N HIS A 606 -5.77 -24.77 -14.78
CA HIS A 606 -7.21 -24.80 -14.98
C HIS A 606 -7.59 -25.29 -16.38
N ARG A 607 -8.60 -26.16 -16.49
CA ARG A 607 -9.00 -26.82 -17.75
C ARG A 607 -9.40 -25.86 -18.87
N ASP A 608 -9.94 -24.69 -18.53
CA ASP A 608 -10.41 -23.68 -19.50
C ASP A 608 -9.29 -22.70 -19.88
N TYR A 609 -8.12 -22.76 -19.24
CA TYR A 609 -7.01 -21.88 -19.56
C TYR A 609 -6.34 -22.33 -20.86
N ARG A 610 -6.18 -21.38 -21.80
CA ARG A 610 -5.76 -21.68 -23.17
C ARG A 610 -4.28 -21.45 -23.42
N LYS A 611 -3.49 -21.28 -22.36
CA LYS A 611 -2.06 -20.94 -22.43
C LYS A 611 -1.80 -19.64 -23.17
N ASP A 612 -2.74 -18.69 -23.10
CA ASP A 612 -2.74 -17.43 -23.84
C ASP A 612 -2.62 -16.20 -22.91
N SER A 613 -2.34 -16.44 -21.63
CA SER A 613 -2.27 -15.43 -20.56
C SER A 613 -3.60 -14.73 -20.25
N ILE A 614 -4.72 -15.17 -20.83
CA ILE A 614 -6.05 -14.68 -20.51
C ILE A 614 -6.62 -15.55 -19.41
N VAL A 615 -7.07 -14.94 -18.31
CA VAL A 615 -7.66 -15.64 -17.18
C VAL A 615 -9.11 -15.98 -17.50
N PRO A 616 -9.49 -17.27 -17.56
CA PRO A 616 -10.89 -17.66 -17.70
C PRO A 616 -11.70 -17.22 -16.49
N GLU A 617 -12.94 -16.78 -16.72
CA GLU A 617 -13.86 -16.39 -15.64
C GLU A 617 -14.09 -17.56 -14.66
N SER A 618 -14.15 -18.79 -15.16
CA SER A 618 -14.21 -20.02 -14.36
C SER A 618 -13.01 -20.21 -13.44
N ALA A 619 -11.79 -19.94 -13.92
CA ALA A 619 -10.58 -20.04 -13.10
C ALA A 619 -10.54 -18.96 -12.01
N ALA A 620 -10.94 -17.73 -12.34
CA ALA A 620 -11.06 -16.66 -11.36
C ALA A 620 -12.12 -17.00 -10.30
N TYR A 621 -13.28 -17.53 -10.72
CA TYR A 621 -14.33 -18.01 -9.82
C TYR A 621 -13.83 -19.09 -8.87
N GLU A 622 -13.16 -20.13 -9.39
CA GLU A 622 -12.62 -21.23 -8.56
C GLU A 622 -11.55 -20.72 -7.57
N PHE A 623 -10.69 -19.78 -7.97
CA PHE A 623 -9.74 -19.16 -7.05
C PHE A 623 -10.44 -18.35 -5.94
N CYS A 624 -11.38 -17.46 -6.26
CA CYS A 624 -12.05 -16.68 -5.21
C CYS A 624 -12.94 -17.54 -4.32
N GLN A 625 -13.51 -18.63 -4.85
CA GLN A 625 -14.23 -19.62 -4.04
C GLN A 625 -13.27 -20.34 -3.09
N PHE A 626 -12.10 -20.74 -3.58
CA PHE A 626 -11.04 -21.28 -2.73
C PHE A 626 -10.61 -20.26 -1.66
N ALA A 627 -10.40 -19.00 -2.02
CA ALA A 627 -10.03 -17.94 -1.09
C ALA A 627 -11.09 -17.73 0.00
N LYS A 628 -12.39 -17.79 -0.34
CA LYS A 628 -13.49 -17.72 0.62
C LYS A 628 -13.47 -18.89 1.60
N LYS A 629 -13.21 -20.11 1.12
CA LYS A 629 -13.08 -21.31 1.96
C LYS A 629 -11.86 -21.23 2.87
N LEU A 630 -10.75 -20.75 2.33
CA LEU A 630 -9.50 -20.58 3.06
C LEU A 630 -9.61 -19.49 4.13
N SER A 631 -10.32 -18.37 3.87
CA SER A 631 -10.49 -17.28 4.83
C SER A 631 -11.33 -17.66 6.04
N VAL A 632 -12.13 -18.73 5.94
CA VAL A 632 -12.84 -19.35 7.08
C VAL A 632 -12.19 -20.65 7.55
N TYR A 633 -10.95 -20.90 7.13
CA TYR A 633 -10.12 -22.02 7.55
C TYR A 633 -10.72 -23.41 7.26
N GLU A 634 -11.47 -23.58 6.17
CA GLU A 634 -11.99 -24.90 5.77
C GLU A 634 -10.83 -25.93 5.69
N PRO A 635 -10.88 -27.08 6.41
CA PRO A 635 -9.71 -27.95 6.61
C PRO A 635 -9.02 -28.44 5.33
N GLU A 636 -9.78 -28.68 4.26
CA GLU A 636 -9.22 -29.08 2.96
C GLU A 636 -8.45 -27.93 2.30
N ALA A 637 -9.03 -26.72 2.29
CA ALA A 637 -8.38 -25.53 1.73
C ALA A 637 -7.09 -25.18 2.52
N VAL A 638 -7.15 -25.26 3.85
CA VAL A 638 -5.99 -25.08 4.73
C VAL A 638 -4.88 -26.07 4.41
N SER A 639 -5.22 -27.36 4.22
CA SER A 639 -4.24 -28.41 3.91
C SER A 639 -3.65 -28.28 2.50
N GLN A 640 -4.39 -27.67 1.56
CA GLN A 640 -3.91 -27.41 0.20
C GLN A 640 -2.98 -26.19 0.13
N PHE A 641 -3.20 -25.17 0.96
CA PHE A 641 -2.47 -23.90 0.89
C PHE A 641 -1.24 -23.85 1.81
N PHE A 642 -1.36 -24.34 3.04
CA PHE A 642 -0.30 -24.26 4.04
C PHE A 642 0.57 -25.52 4.09
N SER A 643 1.73 -25.40 4.75
CA SER A 643 2.53 -26.59 5.08
C SER A 643 1.76 -27.52 6.01
N THR A 644 2.10 -28.82 6.00
CA THR A 644 1.45 -29.83 6.85
C THR A 644 1.43 -29.43 8.33
N GLN A 645 2.51 -28.82 8.83
CA GLN A 645 2.61 -28.41 10.23
C GLN A 645 1.64 -27.27 10.57
N ILE A 646 1.55 -26.25 9.72
CA ILE A 646 0.64 -25.12 9.94
C ILE A 646 -0.81 -25.59 9.77
N ALA A 647 -1.09 -26.41 8.74
CA ALA A 647 -2.42 -26.96 8.51
C ALA A 647 -2.92 -27.80 9.70
N GLN A 648 -2.07 -28.67 10.25
CA GLN A 648 -2.38 -29.43 11.46
C GLN A 648 -2.63 -28.50 12.64
N TYR A 649 -1.76 -27.50 12.86
CA TYR A 649 -1.96 -26.53 13.93
C TYR A 649 -3.31 -25.81 13.85
N LEU A 650 -3.68 -25.28 12.67
CA LEU A 650 -4.94 -24.55 12.50
C LEU A 650 -6.16 -25.48 12.70
N ASN A 651 -6.09 -26.71 12.19
CA ASN A 651 -7.16 -27.69 12.35
C ASN A 651 -7.31 -28.18 13.80
N ASP A 652 -6.20 -28.49 14.48
CA ASP A 652 -6.18 -28.95 15.87
C ASP A 652 -6.70 -27.86 16.84
N ASN A 653 -6.46 -26.58 16.50
CA ASN A 653 -6.98 -25.44 17.25
C ASN A 653 -8.35 -24.96 16.74
N LYS A 654 -9.03 -25.74 15.88
CA LYS A 654 -10.43 -25.50 15.45
C LYS A 654 -10.67 -24.12 14.83
N TYR A 655 -9.73 -23.62 14.03
CA TYR A 655 -9.89 -22.34 13.34
C TYR A 655 -11.13 -22.29 12.42
N HIS A 656 -11.58 -23.44 11.92
CA HIS A 656 -12.81 -23.58 11.12
C HIS A 656 -14.11 -23.37 11.91
N GLU A 657 -14.07 -23.26 13.25
CA GLU A 657 -15.22 -23.00 14.12
C GLU A 657 -15.34 -21.51 14.51
N ILE A 658 -14.47 -20.63 14.00
CA ILE A 658 -14.42 -19.19 14.37
C ILE A 658 -15.57 -18.38 13.74
N PHE A 659 -15.90 -18.65 12.47
CA PHE A 659 -16.81 -17.85 11.66
C PHE A 659 -18.22 -18.42 11.55
#